data_AF-A0A840R6J7-F1
#
_entry.id   AF-A0A840R6J7-F1
#
_cell.length_a   1.000
_cell.length_b   1.000
_cell.length_c   1.000
_cell.angle_alpha   90.00
_cell.angle_beta   90.00
_cell.angle_gamma   90.00
#
_symmetry.space_group_name_H-M   'P 1'
#
loop_
_entity.id
_entity.type
_entity.pdbx_description
1 polymer ?
#
loop_
_entity_poly.entity_id
_entity_poly.type
_entity_poly.pdbx_seq_one_letter_code
_entity_poly.pdbx_strand_id
1 'polypeptide(L)'
;MTVVTTYQSKHLGLPVVATLLLVCTLLSACQQSVKPGGESQTIGGMLARNGQGPDRLFMEKLPAKKIADIDAESQRVEAAALKHYQAILTLDSAPGVRAEAIRRSADLRIEAAGQGLDINADEVALAIGLYRDLLLEFPDYPNTDHVIYQLARAYELSGRAELAIDTLRGLAEDFPKSSRANDALFRSAEMLYLRKRYAEAAAQYGKLITQDAAMPYWQMAQYKYAWSQYLLSSPDLAVDAFTAILMQLKPRREVRSVAELTALVPAAKAELLSDSLRGLCLALAAKPEGHNINAYFAALSGKQFSPLVYSSLGELLLGKQRYTDAASVFDAFASAYPQHDLAISYSEKAISAYKQGGFTALMIAAQEAYIKRYANDLVAAAAADTAPAKLNLIRDYMVEVVRFRHAEAQQTPDSEANLRQARFVAVAAGYREMLVMFPNDPEFATTSMRYADVLFDAGELNAAARQYTLVAYDLLAYDKAGDAALAAVQAYRAWLAVAPAQERDTAQQAVIAASAQLASVFPHHPERSRVVLASAEDLYALKRYDEVLALCVPLLAGAPLPASSLTQKALSVTADAFFAQDNYTQAEIYYSKLLPMLEAESALQKMAADRLSVSVYRRGEVARNAGDSVLAANLFMRAAQLSPTAELRANASFDAAGQLYASQGWGKAASVLQDFQRAFPRHAMAAEGDKLLAETYQKSAQPVLAAGVYARIATRSDEAFETRRQASALAARLYDSAGQGEAARTAIKNYIAQFPTPLLEAQQFRQRLATMAKANSPEHLNYLREIIAADQAAEMPLVASQLLAADASLQLAMVDVQQANSVELRLPIANSLPRRQRAMQTAIDSLARAAAYGFADITTVAGHELGELYRHFAAALIKSETPRELHGDVLDEYTLLLEEQAYPFEEKAISAFEANVARVREGVWTAGMRKSLVALAELAPAKYGKQPELENSYDSLN
;
A
#
# COMPACT_ATOMS: atom_id res chain seq x y z
N MET A 1 -29.30 -27.66 -24.09
CA MET A 1 -30.67 -28.15 -23.84
C MET A 1 -31.37 -27.20 -22.87
N THR A 2 -32.70 -27.10 -22.94
CA THR A 2 -33.68 -26.63 -21.92
C THR A 2 -33.17 -25.81 -20.72
N VAL A 3 -33.49 -24.52 -20.49
CA VAL A 3 -34.72 -23.67 -20.69
C VAL A 3 -35.81 -23.90 -19.64
N VAL A 4 -36.55 -22.81 -19.29
CA VAL A 4 -37.67 -22.65 -18.32
C VAL A 4 -37.24 -22.43 -16.86
N THR A 5 -37.54 -21.37 -16.06
CA THR A 5 -38.20 -20.02 -16.08
C THR A 5 -39.35 -19.85 -15.07
N THR A 6 -39.23 -18.81 -14.23
CA THR A 6 -40.25 -18.18 -13.34
C THR A 6 -39.81 -16.71 -13.09
N TYR A 7 -40.61 -15.63 -13.04
CA TYR A 7 -42.03 -15.37 -13.31
C TYR A 7 -43.02 -16.01 -12.31
N GLN A 8 -44.06 -15.35 -11.78
CA GLN A 8 -44.84 -14.15 -12.18
C GLN A 8 -45.37 -13.42 -10.90
N SER A 9 -45.88 -12.17 -10.85
CA SER A 9 -45.96 -11.01 -11.78
C SER A 9 -46.27 -9.70 -10.98
N LYS A 10 -47.33 -8.86 -11.07
CA LYS A 10 -48.61 -8.79 -11.84
C LYS A 10 -49.30 -7.41 -11.74
N HIS A 11 -50.24 -7.14 -12.67
CA HIS A 11 -51.22 -6.02 -12.72
C HIS A 11 -50.66 -4.60 -12.94
N LEU A 12 -51.40 -3.57 -13.41
CA LEU A 12 -52.55 -3.45 -14.35
C LEU A 12 -52.63 -1.96 -14.80
N GLY A 13 -53.12 -1.56 -15.98
CA GLY A 13 -53.36 -2.32 -17.22
C GLY A 13 -54.66 -1.97 -17.97
N LEU A 14 -54.58 -1.87 -19.31
CA LEU A 14 -55.68 -1.89 -20.31
C LEU A 14 -56.48 -0.54 -20.45
N PRO A 15 -57.38 -0.33 -21.46
CA PRO A 15 -56.96 0.35 -22.71
C PRO A 15 -58.00 1.28 -23.42
N VAL A 16 -57.69 1.66 -24.67
CA VAL A 16 -58.54 2.13 -25.81
C VAL A 16 -59.06 3.59 -25.88
N VAL A 17 -59.11 4.09 -27.14
CA VAL A 17 -59.83 5.25 -27.74
C VAL A 17 -59.54 6.68 -27.25
N ALA A 18 -58.82 7.45 -28.09
CA ALA A 18 -59.13 8.85 -28.42
C ALA A 18 -58.51 9.20 -29.80
N THR A 19 -59.13 10.09 -30.58
CA THR A 19 -58.76 10.34 -31.99
C THR A 19 -58.99 11.80 -32.39
N LEU A 20 -58.10 12.38 -33.22
CA LEU A 20 -58.25 13.70 -33.88
C LEU A 20 -58.21 14.90 -32.86
N LEU A 21 -58.01 16.18 -33.21
CA LEU A 21 -57.66 16.88 -34.46
C LEU A 21 -57.08 18.27 -34.10
N LEU A 22 -55.99 18.74 -34.75
CA LEU A 22 -55.91 20.05 -35.45
C LEU A 22 -54.49 20.36 -36.00
N VAL A 23 -54.25 20.07 -37.28
CA VAL A 23 -53.59 21.00 -38.24
C VAL A 23 -54.12 20.61 -39.62
N CYS A 24 -54.81 21.52 -40.32
CA CYS A 24 -55.16 21.34 -41.73
C CYS A 24 -55.52 22.70 -42.37
N THR A 25 -55.57 22.73 -43.71
CA THR A 25 -55.80 23.88 -44.63
C THR A 25 -54.55 24.73 -44.96
N LEU A 26 -54.18 25.02 -46.22
CA LEU A 26 -54.65 24.59 -47.57
C LEU A 26 -53.41 24.60 -48.51
N LEU A 27 -53.02 23.51 -49.18
CA LEU A 27 -53.44 22.99 -50.51
C LEU A 27 -52.56 23.44 -51.71
N SER A 28 -52.45 22.53 -52.70
CA SER A 28 -51.90 22.70 -54.06
C SER A 28 -50.37 22.86 -54.21
N ALA A 29 -49.68 22.15 -55.11
CA ALA A 29 -50.11 21.02 -55.96
C ALA A 29 -48.91 20.17 -56.44
N CYS A 30 -49.18 18.89 -56.75
CA CYS A 30 -48.53 17.99 -57.74
C CYS A 30 -46.98 17.87 -57.82
N GLN A 31 -46.40 16.69 -58.09
CA GLN A 31 -46.81 15.29 -57.95
C GLN A 31 -45.55 14.41 -58.18
N GLN A 32 -45.50 13.20 -57.60
CA GLN A 32 -44.60 12.08 -57.96
C GLN A 32 -43.07 12.34 -58.03
N SER A 33 -42.32 11.61 -57.20
CA SER A 33 -41.01 11.06 -57.60
C SER A 33 -41.00 9.56 -57.36
N VAL A 34 -40.34 8.80 -58.23
CA VAL A 34 -40.48 7.34 -58.35
C VAL A 34 -39.16 6.64 -58.02
N LYS A 35 -39.24 5.35 -57.65
CA LYS A 35 -38.08 4.46 -57.46
C LYS A 35 -37.24 4.32 -58.76
N PRO A 36 -35.98 3.89 -58.68
CA PRO A 36 -35.03 4.03 -59.79
C PRO A 36 -35.40 3.18 -61.00
N GLY A 37 -35.42 3.81 -62.17
CA GLY A 37 -35.30 3.17 -63.47
C GLY A 37 -33.89 3.37 -64.02
N GLY A 38 -33.27 2.30 -64.52
CA GLY A 38 -32.01 2.41 -65.26
C GLY A 38 -32.29 2.39 -66.76
N GLU A 39 -31.94 3.46 -67.46
CA GLU A 39 -31.93 3.50 -68.93
C GLU A 39 -30.56 3.92 -69.44
N SER A 40 -30.05 3.18 -70.42
CA SER A 40 -28.78 3.46 -71.09
C SER A 40 -28.98 4.52 -72.17
N GLN A 41 -28.63 5.77 -71.88
CA GLN A 41 -28.55 6.81 -72.91
C GLN A 41 -27.13 6.85 -73.50
N THR A 42 -27.00 6.40 -74.75
CA THR A 42 -25.74 6.37 -75.51
C THR A 42 -25.48 7.71 -76.22
N ILE A 43 -24.26 7.88 -76.73
CA ILE A 43 -23.78 9.11 -77.38
C ILE A 43 -24.42 9.25 -78.78
N GLY A 44 -25.68 9.67 -78.82
CA GLY A 44 -26.44 9.90 -80.06
C GLY A 44 -27.37 11.12 -80.04
N GLY A 45 -27.55 11.78 -78.89
CA GLY A 45 -28.59 12.83 -78.72
C GLY A 45 -28.17 14.29 -78.95
N MET A 46 -26.90 14.59 -79.24
CA MET A 46 -26.35 15.97 -79.12
C MET A 46 -25.94 16.67 -80.43
N LEU A 47 -26.23 16.12 -81.61
CA LEU A 47 -25.91 16.77 -82.90
C LEU A 47 -27.09 17.52 -83.56
N ALA A 48 -28.06 17.99 -82.76
CA ALA A 48 -29.24 18.68 -83.27
C ALA A 48 -29.72 19.87 -82.39
N ARG A 49 -28.89 20.92 -82.23
CA ARG A 49 -29.31 22.34 -82.03
C ARG A 49 -28.12 23.31 -81.96
N ASN A 50 -28.32 24.51 -82.54
CA ASN A 50 -27.47 25.72 -82.49
C ASN A 50 -26.11 25.60 -83.22
N GLY A 51 -25.57 26.65 -83.87
CA GLY A 51 -26.07 28.01 -84.12
C GLY A 51 -25.10 28.78 -85.06
N GLN A 52 -25.53 29.89 -85.68
CA GLN A 52 -24.82 30.54 -86.80
C GLN A 52 -24.08 31.86 -86.45
N GLY A 53 -23.01 32.15 -87.21
CA GLY A 53 -22.43 33.49 -87.43
C GLY A 53 -21.43 34.01 -86.38
N PRO A 54 -20.75 35.16 -86.62
CA PRO A 54 -20.75 36.05 -87.79
C PRO A 54 -19.55 35.77 -88.76
N ASP A 55 -19.25 36.48 -89.85
CA ASP A 55 -19.60 37.86 -90.23
C ASP A 55 -19.79 38.09 -91.76
N ARG A 56 -20.11 39.33 -92.16
CA ARG A 56 -20.79 39.69 -93.43
C ARG A 56 -19.88 40.12 -94.60
N LEU A 57 -20.37 39.89 -95.82
CA LEU A 57 -20.30 40.83 -96.94
C LEU A 57 -21.60 40.76 -97.79
N PHE A 58 -21.92 41.81 -98.54
CA PHE A 58 -23.22 41.98 -99.23
C PHE A 58 -23.23 41.37 -100.64
N MET A 59 -24.31 40.65 -100.97
CA MET A 59 -24.84 40.46 -102.34
C MET A 59 -26.38 40.38 -102.26
N GLU A 60 -27.08 40.84 -103.30
CA GLU A 60 -28.54 40.84 -103.34
C GLU A 60 -29.13 39.42 -103.46
N LYS A 61 -30.29 39.19 -102.82
CA LYS A 61 -31.05 37.95 -103.02
C LYS A 61 -31.87 38.02 -104.30
N LEU A 62 -31.42 37.30 -105.33
CA LEU A 62 -32.35 36.80 -106.35
C LEU A 62 -33.45 35.96 -105.67
N PRO A 63 -34.72 36.04 -106.10
CA PRO A 63 -35.81 35.35 -105.46
C PRO A 63 -35.68 33.83 -105.63
N ALA A 64 -35.60 33.11 -104.51
CA ALA A 64 -35.54 31.65 -104.52
C ALA A 64 -36.83 31.06 -105.14
N LYS A 65 -36.67 30.36 -106.26
CA LYS A 65 -37.76 29.64 -106.92
C LYS A 65 -38.20 28.49 -106.00
N LYS A 66 -39.43 28.54 -105.47
CA LYS A 66 -39.98 27.45 -104.65
C LYS A 66 -40.11 26.18 -105.49
N ILE A 67 -39.18 25.25 -105.30
CA ILE A 67 -39.37 23.84 -105.62
C ILE A 67 -40.19 23.25 -104.46
N ALA A 68 -41.22 22.48 -104.77
CA ALA A 68 -41.93 21.68 -103.78
C ALA A 68 -41.18 20.36 -103.61
N ASP A 69 -40.92 19.97 -102.36
CA ASP A 69 -40.16 18.78 -101.99
C ASP A 69 -38.70 18.79 -102.53
N ILE A 70 -37.84 19.51 -101.82
CA ILE A 70 -36.43 19.71 -102.19
C ILE A 70 -35.68 18.38 -102.21
N ASP A 71 -35.95 17.50 -101.26
CA ASP A 71 -35.22 16.25 -101.08
C ASP A 71 -35.59 15.26 -102.20
N ALA A 72 -36.88 15.19 -102.57
CA ALA A 72 -37.35 14.37 -103.70
C ALA A 72 -36.80 14.84 -105.06
N GLU A 73 -36.73 16.16 -105.32
CA GLU A 73 -36.14 16.66 -106.56
C GLU A 73 -34.60 16.57 -106.55
N SER A 74 -33.94 16.65 -105.38
CA SER A 74 -32.50 16.38 -105.26
C SER A 74 -32.18 14.93 -105.63
N GLN A 75 -32.85 13.95 -105.00
CA GLN A 75 -32.71 12.53 -105.32
C GLN A 75 -32.96 12.24 -106.82
N ARG A 76 -33.93 12.93 -107.42
CA ARG A 76 -34.21 12.83 -108.86
C ARG A 76 -33.08 13.38 -109.73
N VAL A 77 -32.52 14.54 -109.37
CA VAL A 77 -31.38 15.15 -110.08
C VAL A 77 -30.11 14.31 -109.90
N GLU A 78 -29.88 13.75 -108.72
CA GLU A 78 -28.78 12.84 -108.41
C GLU A 78 -28.88 11.55 -109.23
N ALA A 79 -30.07 10.91 -109.28
CA ALA A 79 -30.31 9.73 -110.10
C ALA A 79 -30.14 10.00 -111.60
N ALA A 80 -30.57 11.18 -112.08
CA ALA A 80 -30.33 11.60 -113.46
C ALA A 80 -28.83 11.82 -113.73
N ALA A 81 -28.12 12.49 -112.83
CA ALA A 81 -26.67 12.72 -112.93
C ALA A 81 -25.88 11.41 -112.91
N LEU A 82 -26.21 10.47 -112.02
CA LEU A 82 -25.63 9.11 -112.00
C LEU A 82 -25.80 8.39 -113.33
N LYS A 83 -27.00 8.46 -113.95
CA LYS A 83 -27.25 7.90 -115.28
C LYS A 83 -26.45 8.59 -116.38
N HIS A 84 -26.27 9.91 -116.30
CA HIS A 84 -25.42 10.65 -117.24
C HIS A 84 -23.93 10.28 -117.10
N TYR A 85 -23.40 10.15 -115.87
CA TYR A 85 -22.01 9.70 -115.68
C TYR A 85 -21.83 8.24 -116.14
N GLN A 86 -22.77 7.34 -115.84
CA GLN A 86 -22.76 5.96 -116.38
C GLN A 86 -22.68 5.94 -117.91
N ALA A 87 -23.45 6.78 -118.60
CA ALA A 87 -23.39 6.89 -120.05
C ALA A 87 -22.01 7.39 -120.55
N ILE A 88 -21.42 8.39 -119.88
CA ILE A 88 -20.06 8.88 -120.19
C ILE A 88 -19.01 7.76 -120.04
N LEU A 89 -19.13 6.90 -119.03
CA LEU A 89 -18.20 5.77 -118.84
C LEU A 89 -18.29 4.69 -119.93
N THR A 90 -19.37 4.66 -120.71
CA THR A 90 -19.53 3.75 -121.88
C THR A 90 -19.09 4.37 -123.22
N LEU A 91 -18.66 5.64 -123.22
CA LEU A 91 -18.22 6.36 -124.41
C LEU A 91 -16.69 6.49 -124.43
N ASP A 92 -16.10 6.38 -125.62
CA ASP A 92 -14.70 6.75 -125.86
C ASP A 92 -14.55 8.26 -125.62
N SER A 93 -13.97 8.59 -124.47
CA SER A 93 -14.02 9.92 -123.87
C SER A 93 -12.65 10.29 -123.32
N ALA A 94 -12.29 11.58 -123.47
CA ALA A 94 -10.95 12.05 -123.13
C ALA A 94 -10.57 11.68 -121.67
N PRO A 95 -9.33 11.22 -121.40
CA PRO A 95 -8.91 10.64 -120.12
C PRO A 95 -9.41 11.40 -118.87
N GLY A 96 -9.23 12.72 -118.81
CA GLY A 96 -9.69 13.55 -117.68
C GLY A 96 -11.21 13.66 -117.54
N VAL A 97 -11.96 13.57 -118.64
CA VAL A 97 -13.44 13.54 -118.61
C VAL A 97 -13.92 12.20 -118.05
N ARG A 98 -13.30 11.08 -118.45
CA ARG A 98 -13.62 9.76 -117.90
C ARG A 98 -13.26 9.68 -116.42
N ALA A 99 -12.07 10.13 -116.01
CA ALA A 99 -11.66 10.18 -114.61
C ALA A 99 -12.62 11.00 -113.72
N GLU A 100 -12.99 12.20 -114.17
CA GLU A 100 -13.95 13.06 -113.45
C GLU A 100 -15.37 12.45 -113.43
N ALA A 101 -15.77 11.73 -114.48
CA ALA A 101 -17.03 10.99 -114.50
C ALA A 101 -17.03 9.82 -113.50
N ILE A 102 -15.94 9.04 -113.38
CA ILE A 102 -15.80 8.01 -112.35
C ILE A 102 -15.92 8.64 -110.96
N ARG A 103 -15.13 9.69 -110.70
CA ARG A 103 -15.11 10.44 -109.43
C ARG A 103 -16.50 10.91 -109.02
N ARG A 104 -17.22 11.62 -109.90
CA ARG A 104 -18.58 12.12 -109.60
C ARG A 104 -19.62 11.01 -109.46
N SER A 105 -19.49 9.93 -110.22
CA SER A 105 -20.37 8.77 -110.14
C SER A 105 -20.16 7.98 -108.84
N ALA A 106 -18.96 8.02 -108.25
CA ALA A 106 -18.66 7.41 -106.95
C ALA A 106 -19.05 8.32 -105.76
N ASP A 107 -18.78 9.63 -105.85
CA ASP A 107 -19.21 10.63 -104.84
C ASP A 107 -20.71 10.57 -104.59
N LEU A 108 -21.52 10.71 -105.66
CA LEU A 108 -22.98 10.76 -105.57
C LEU A 108 -23.56 9.48 -104.94
N ARG A 109 -22.91 8.32 -105.12
CA ARG A 109 -23.31 7.06 -104.45
C ARG A 109 -23.07 7.10 -102.95
N ILE A 110 -21.95 7.66 -102.51
CA ILE A 110 -21.60 7.78 -101.08
C ILE A 110 -22.38 8.90 -100.40
N GLU A 111 -22.79 9.92 -101.15
CA GLU A 111 -23.73 10.94 -100.67
C GLU A 111 -25.14 10.35 -100.52
N ALA A 112 -25.71 9.73 -101.56
CA ALA A 112 -27.04 9.12 -101.50
C ALA A 112 -27.13 7.98 -100.46
N ALA A 113 -26.17 7.06 -100.43
CA ALA A 113 -26.13 5.97 -99.44
C ALA A 113 -25.81 6.44 -98.01
N GLY A 114 -25.41 7.70 -97.83
CA GLY A 114 -25.14 8.32 -96.53
C GLY A 114 -26.27 9.20 -95.98
N GLN A 115 -27.40 9.35 -96.70
CA GLN A 115 -28.54 10.17 -96.28
C GLN A 115 -29.70 9.34 -95.67
N GLY A 116 -29.69 8.01 -95.82
CA GLY A 116 -30.72 7.10 -95.32
C GLY A 116 -30.44 6.52 -93.93
N LEU A 117 -31.48 5.95 -93.30
CA LEU A 117 -31.34 5.10 -92.11
C LEU A 117 -30.78 3.71 -92.44
N ASP A 118 -31.09 3.19 -93.63
CA ASP A 118 -30.51 1.97 -94.19
C ASP A 118 -29.41 2.32 -95.20
N ILE A 119 -28.21 1.79 -95.01
CA ILE A 119 -27.09 1.98 -95.95
C ILE A 119 -27.28 1.05 -97.15
N ASN A 120 -27.39 1.61 -98.36
CA ASN A 120 -27.45 0.84 -99.59
C ASN A 120 -26.07 0.21 -99.89
N ALA A 121 -25.88 -1.02 -99.42
CA ALA A 121 -24.61 -1.75 -99.52
C ALA A 121 -24.13 -1.96 -100.96
N ASP A 122 -25.03 -2.11 -101.94
CA ASP A 122 -24.67 -2.33 -103.34
C ASP A 122 -24.13 -1.05 -103.98
N GLU A 123 -24.75 0.11 -103.76
CA GLU A 123 -24.23 1.38 -104.26
C GLU A 123 -22.92 1.79 -103.56
N VAL A 124 -22.75 1.47 -102.27
CA VAL A 124 -21.44 1.63 -101.59
C VAL A 124 -20.39 0.68 -102.17
N ALA A 125 -20.73 -0.57 -102.50
CA ALA A 125 -19.81 -1.51 -103.14
C ALA A 125 -19.41 -1.05 -104.56
N LEU A 126 -20.34 -0.52 -105.34
CA LEU A 126 -20.08 0.09 -106.64
C LEU A 126 -19.16 1.32 -106.52
N ALA A 127 -19.39 2.19 -105.54
CA ALA A 127 -18.51 3.33 -105.28
C ALA A 127 -17.09 2.92 -104.88
N ILE A 128 -16.93 1.88 -104.05
CA ILE A 128 -15.62 1.30 -103.71
C ILE A 128 -14.90 0.78 -104.95
N GLY A 129 -15.61 0.15 -105.89
CA GLY A 129 -15.07 -0.25 -107.19
C GLY A 129 -14.57 0.97 -107.95
N LEU A 130 -15.47 1.91 -108.25
CA LEU A 130 -15.18 3.13 -109.01
C LEU A 130 -13.99 3.94 -108.44
N TYR A 131 -13.89 4.14 -107.13
CA TYR A 131 -12.72 4.84 -106.56
C TYR A 131 -11.42 4.06 -106.71
N ARG A 132 -11.44 2.72 -106.60
CA ARG A 132 -10.24 1.89 -106.79
C ARG A 132 -9.81 1.86 -108.25
N ASP A 133 -10.76 1.78 -109.17
CA ASP A 133 -10.51 1.82 -110.61
C ASP A 133 -9.94 3.19 -111.01
N LEU A 134 -10.47 4.29 -110.47
CA LEU A 134 -9.94 5.65 -110.65
C LEU A 134 -8.47 5.78 -110.19
N LEU A 135 -8.13 5.23 -109.01
CA LEU A 135 -6.77 5.26 -108.47
C LEU A 135 -5.79 4.35 -109.24
N LEU A 136 -6.29 3.28 -109.87
CA LEU A 136 -5.49 2.35 -110.67
C LEU A 136 -5.24 2.88 -112.09
N GLU A 137 -6.28 3.40 -112.75
CA GLU A 137 -6.24 3.89 -114.12
C GLU A 137 -5.63 5.29 -114.25
N PHE A 138 -5.72 6.12 -113.19
CA PHE A 138 -5.24 7.51 -113.18
C PHE A 138 -4.42 7.85 -111.91
N PRO A 139 -3.21 7.29 -111.72
CA PRO A 139 -2.40 7.53 -110.51
C PRO A 139 -2.13 9.02 -110.24
N ASP A 140 -1.85 9.80 -111.28
CA ASP A 140 -1.55 11.25 -111.20
C ASP A 140 -2.82 12.13 -111.15
N TYR A 141 -3.99 11.60 -110.76
CA TYR A 141 -5.25 12.36 -110.73
C TYR A 141 -5.19 13.54 -109.74
N PRO A 142 -5.49 14.80 -110.15
CA PRO A 142 -5.26 15.98 -109.29
C PRO A 142 -6.02 16.04 -107.96
N ASN A 143 -7.10 15.27 -107.79
CA ASN A 143 -7.86 15.18 -106.53
C ASN A 143 -7.76 13.78 -105.90
N THR A 144 -6.65 13.06 -106.09
CA THR A 144 -6.42 11.73 -105.47
C THR A 144 -6.61 11.75 -103.95
N ASP A 145 -6.26 12.84 -103.26
CA ASP A 145 -6.46 13.00 -101.82
C ASP A 145 -7.96 12.95 -101.42
N HIS A 146 -8.84 13.53 -102.23
CA HIS A 146 -10.29 13.46 -102.08
C HIS A 146 -10.80 12.04 -102.33
N VAL A 147 -10.31 11.39 -103.39
CA VAL A 147 -10.73 10.04 -103.80
C VAL A 147 -10.40 9.03 -102.71
N ILE A 148 -9.18 9.08 -102.16
CA ILE A 148 -8.75 8.22 -101.04
C ILE A 148 -9.62 8.51 -99.80
N TYR A 149 -9.91 9.78 -99.49
CA TYR A 149 -10.77 10.15 -98.37
C TYR A 149 -12.20 9.59 -98.48
N GLN A 150 -12.85 9.73 -99.64
CA GLN A 150 -14.21 9.19 -99.83
C GLN A 150 -14.22 7.65 -99.96
N LEU A 151 -13.15 7.04 -100.48
CA LEU A 151 -12.97 5.58 -100.46
C LEU A 151 -12.89 5.07 -99.01
N ALA A 152 -12.20 5.78 -98.12
CA ALA A 152 -12.18 5.45 -96.70
C ALA A 152 -13.57 5.55 -96.06
N ARG A 153 -14.33 6.61 -96.35
CA ARG A 153 -15.75 6.76 -95.95
C ARG A 153 -16.63 5.62 -96.50
N ALA A 154 -16.38 5.17 -97.73
CA ALA A 154 -17.08 4.03 -98.33
C ALA A 154 -16.73 2.70 -97.62
N TYR A 155 -15.46 2.51 -97.24
CA TYR A 155 -15.06 1.38 -96.38
C TYR A 155 -15.68 1.45 -94.98
N GLU A 156 -15.84 2.64 -94.40
CA GLU A 156 -16.54 2.85 -93.12
C GLU A 156 -18.02 2.46 -93.23
N LEU A 157 -18.75 3.00 -94.23
CA LEU A 157 -20.17 2.71 -94.48
C LEU A 157 -20.42 1.23 -94.81
N SER A 158 -19.50 0.55 -95.49
CA SER A 158 -19.59 -0.90 -95.76
C SER A 158 -19.11 -1.79 -94.60
N GLY A 159 -18.85 -1.21 -93.41
CA GLY A 159 -18.40 -1.94 -92.21
C GLY A 159 -16.94 -2.41 -92.27
N ARG A 160 -16.22 -2.16 -93.37
CA ARG A 160 -14.82 -2.54 -93.63
C ARG A 160 -13.84 -1.58 -92.96
N ALA A 161 -14.11 -1.24 -91.70
CA ALA A 161 -13.44 -0.17 -90.96
C ALA A 161 -11.91 -0.33 -90.83
N GLU A 162 -11.36 -1.53 -90.92
CA GLU A 162 -9.90 -1.74 -90.97
C GLU A 162 -9.30 -1.13 -92.24
N LEU A 163 -9.91 -1.39 -93.41
CA LEU A 163 -9.53 -0.75 -94.67
C LEU A 163 -9.78 0.76 -94.62
N ALA A 164 -10.84 1.23 -93.93
CA ALA A 164 -11.08 2.65 -93.73
C ALA A 164 -9.95 3.32 -92.92
N ILE A 165 -9.59 2.75 -91.77
CA ILE A 165 -8.51 3.24 -90.90
C ILE A 165 -7.20 3.31 -91.68
N ASP A 166 -6.82 2.26 -92.42
CA ASP A 166 -5.56 2.22 -93.14
C ASP A 166 -5.56 3.13 -94.38
N THR A 167 -6.71 3.29 -95.05
CA THR A 167 -6.87 4.26 -96.15
C THR A 167 -6.76 5.71 -95.66
N LEU A 168 -7.31 6.04 -94.48
CA LEU A 168 -7.13 7.36 -93.85
C LEU A 168 -5.69 7.57 -93.34
N ARG A 169 -5.04 6.50 -92.86
CA ARG A 169 -3.63 6.52 -92.42
C ARG A 169 -2.70 6.83 -93.59
N GLY A 170 -2.85 6.10 -94.70
CA GLY A 170 -2.11 6.33 -95.95
C GLY A 170 -2.35 7.73 -96.50
N LEU A 171 -3.60 8.21 -96.55
CA LEU A 171 -3.91 9.59 -96.97
C LEU A 171 -3.09 10.65 -96.22
N ALA A 172 -2.94 10.49 -94.90
CA ALA A 172 -2.18 11.44 -94.08
C ALA A 172 -0.65 11.29 -94.18
N GLU A 173 -0.16 10.12 -94.62
CA GLU A 173 1.27 9.81 -94.75
C GLU A 173 1.80 10.10 -96.17
N ASP A 174 1.01 9.80 -97.21
CA ASP A 174 1.31 10.07 -98.62
C ASP A 174 1.01 11.53 -99.02
N PHE A 175 -0.06 12.13 -98.48
CA PHE A 175 -0.49 13.49 -98.79
C PHE A 175 -0.49 14.42 -97.55
N PRO A 176 0.61 14.56 -96.79
CA PRO A 176 0.67 15.31 -95.52
C PRO A 176 0.45 16.83 -95.67
N LYS A 177 0.34 17.35 -96.90
CA LYS A 177 -0.02 18.75 -97.21
C LYS A 177 -1.47 18.92 -97.68
N SER A 178 -2.25 17.84 -97.79
CA SER A 178 -3.69 17.92 -98.10
C SER A 178 -4.44 18.61 -96.96
N SER A 179 -5.44 19.42 -97.31
CA SER A 179 -6.41 19.98 -96.34
C SER A 179 -7.25 18.89 -95.64
N ARG A 180 -7.22 17.65 -96.13
CA ARG A 180 -7.92 16.48 -95.56
C ARG A 180 -7.04 15.65 -94.62
N ALA A 181 -5.71 15.81 -94.64
CA ALA A 181 -4.79 14.97 -93.87
C ALA A 181 -5.09 15.00 -92.35
N ASN A 182 -5.37 16.18 -91.79
CA ASN A 182 -5.70 16.31 -90.37
C ASN A 182 -7.06 15.71 -90.00
N ASP A 183 -8.09 15.84 -90.85
CA ASP A 183 -9.39 15.20 -90.61
C ASP A 183 -9.29 13.67 -90.77
N ALA A 184 -8.47 13.18 -91.70
CA ALA A 184 -8.18 11.76 -91.88
C ALA A 184 -7.47 11.15 -90.66
N LEU A 185 -6.45 11.83 -90.14
CA LEU A 185 -5.82 11.47 -88.85
C LEU A 185 -6.87 11.43 -87.73
N PHE A 186 -7.72 12.46 -87.61
CA PHE A 186 -8.69 12.55 -86.52
C PHE A 186 -9.76 11.45 -86.60
N ARG A 187 -10.33 11.21 -87.78
CA ARG A 187 -11.28 10.12 -88.02
C ARG A 187 -10.66 8.75 -87.76
N SER A 188 -9.46 8.47 -88.28
CA SER A 188 -8.80 7.19 -88.00
C SER A 188 -8.55 6.99 -86.50
N ALA A 189 -8.17 8.05 -85.79
CA ALA A 189 -7.98 8.04 -84.34
C ALA A 189 -9.29 7.78 -83.56
N GLU A 190 -10.41 8.40 -83.96
CA GLU A 190 -11.73 8.14 -83.38
C GLU A 190 -12.18 6.70 -83.63
N MET A 191 -12.03 6.18 -84.86
CA MET A 191 -12.36 4.79 -85.21
C MET A 191 -11.53 3.79 -84.39
N LEU A 192 -10.22 4.04 -84.23
CA LEU A 192 -9.32 3.26 -83.38
C LEU A 192 -9.69 3.34 -81.89
N TYR A 193 -10.05 4.53 -81.40
CA TYR A 193 -10.45 4.78 -80.01
C TYR A 193 -11.75 4.04 -79.64
N LEU A 194 -12.77 4.12 -80.50
CA LEU A 194 -14.03 3.39 -80.33
C LEU A 194 -13.81 1.87 -80.37
N ARG A 195 -12.83 1.40 -81.17
CA ARG A 195 -12.37 0.00 -81.23
C ARG A 195 -11.45 -0.41 -80.07
N LYS A 196 -11.21 0.46 -79.09
CA LYS A 196 -10.30 0.27 -77.94
C LYS A 196 -8.83 0.02 -78.31
N ARG A 197 -8.42 0.35 -79.55
CA ARG A 197 -7.03 0.29 -80.02
C ARG A 197 -6.27 1.55 -79.59
N TYR A 198 -6.25 1.79 -78.27
CA TYR A 198 -5.81 3.04 -77.67
C TYR A 198 -4.37 3.43 -78.01
N ALA A 199 -3.47 2.46 -78.24
CA ALA A 199 -2.08 2.71 -78.61
C ALA A 199 -1.96 3.34 -80.01
N GLU A 200 -2.69 2.81 -81.00
CA GLU A 200 -2.74 3.39 -82.34
C GLU A 200 -3.53 4.69 -82.37
N ALA A 201 -4.63 4.78 -81.61
CA ALA A 201 -5.39 6.01 -81.47
C ALA A 201 -4.50 7.14 -80.89
N ALA A 202 -3.78 6.86 -79.81
CA ALA A 202 -2.81 7.78 -79.21
C ALA A 202 -1.69 8.17 -80.19
N ALA A 203 -1.23 7.27 -81.06
CA ALA A 203 -0.26 7.61 -82.10
C ALA A 203 -0.83 8.61 -83.13
N GLN A 204 -2.06 8.40 -83.62
CA GLN A 204 -2.67 9.32 -84.61
C GLN A 204 -3.11 10.65 -83.97
N TYR A 205 -3.70 10.66 -82.77
CA TYR A 205 -3.89 11.91 -82.02
C TYR A 205 -2.55 12.60 -81.72
N GLY A 206 -1.48 11.83 -81.43
CA GLY A 206 -0.12 12.32 -81.22
C GLY A 206 0.43 13.11 -82.41
N LYS A 207 0.15 12.68 -83.65
CA LYS A 207 0.48 13.44 -84.88
C LYS A 207 -0.32 14.73 -85.04
N LEU A 208 -1.54 14.80 -84.47
CA LEU A 208 -2.41 15.98 -84.54
C LEU A 208 -2.04 17.06 -83.54
N ILE A 209 -1.68 16.67 -82.31
CA ILE A 209 -1.37 17.64 -81.25
C ILE A 209 -0.06 18.41 -81.48
N THR A 210 0.78 17.95 -82.42
CA THR A 210 1.98 18.65 -82.90
C THR A 210 1.71 19.61 -84.07
N GLN A 211 0.49 19.64 -84.61
CA GLN A 211 0.07 20.63 -85.61
C GLN A 211 -0.33 21.95 -84.93
N ASP A 212 -0.62 22.98 -85.74
CA ASP A 212 -1.09 24.28 -85.27
C ASP A 212 -2.36 24.15 -84.39
N ALA A 213 -2.32 24.80 -83.22
CA ALA A 213 -3.43 24.83 -82.26
C ALA A 213 -4.69 25.54 -82.77
N ALA A 214 -4.59 26.30 -83.88
CA ALA A 214 -5.74 26.86 -84.59
C ALA A 214 -6.53 25.83 -85.40
N MET A 215 -6.02 24.61 -85.60
CA MET A 215 -6.66 23.58 -86.42
C MET A 215 -7.99 23.07 -85.81
N PRO A 216 -8.99 22.75 -86.64
CA PRO A 216 -10.16 21.98 -86.22
C PRO A 216 -9.76 20.71 -85.46
N TYR A 217 -10.57 20.34 -84.47
CA TYR A 217 -10.41 19.16 -83.61
C TYR A 217 -9.15 19.10 -82.73
N TRP A 218 -8.16 19.99 -82.84
CA TRP A 218 -6.90 19.93 -82.07
C TRP A 218 -7.10 19.79 -80.55
N GLN A 219 -8.01 20.57 -79.96
CA GLN A 219 -8.34 20.45 -78.52
C GLN A 219 -9.03 19.12 -78.16
N MET A 220 -9.82 18.55 -79.08
CA MET A 220 -10.41 17.21 -78.90
C MET A 220 -9.36 16.12 -79.03
N ALA A 221 -8.41 16.26 -79.97
CA ALA A 221 -7.28 15.35 -80.12
C ALA A 221 -6.38 15.32 -78.87
N GLN A 222 -6.11 16.46 -78.23
CA GLN A 222 -5.41 16.49 -76.94
C GLN A 222 -6.17 15.77 -75.83
N TYR A 223 -7.46 16.04 -75.68
CA TYR A 223 -8.32 15.39 -74.70
C TYR A 223 -8.40 13.86 -74.91
N LYS A 224 -8.58 13.42 -76.16
CA LYS A 224 -8.61 11.99 -76.52
C LYS A 224 -7.25 11.33 -76.42
N TYR A 225 -6.15 12.03 -76.68
CA TYR A 225 -4.79 11.56 -76.44
C TYR A 225 -4.57 11.29 -74.95
N ALA A 226 -4.89 12.25 -74.08
CA ALA A 226 -4.75 12.12 -72.62
C ALA A 226 -5.57 10.95 -72.07
N TRP A 227 -6.84 10.81 -72.50
CA TRP A 227 -7.66 9.66 -72.15
C TRP A 227 -7.13 8.33 -72.71
N SER A 228 -6.57 8.32 -73.92
CA SER A 228 -5.94 7.11 -74.50
C SER A 228 -4.73 6.67 -73.67
N GLN A 229 -3.87 7.59 -73.24
CA GLN A 229 -2.71 7.29 -72.37
C GLN A 229 -3.14 6.74 -71.00
N TYR A 230 -4.20 7.29 -70.41
CA TYR A 230 -4.77 6.76 -69.16
C TYR A 230 -5.31 5.33 -69.35
N LEU A 231 -6.03 5.07 -70.45
CA LEU A 231 -6.59 3.76 -70.79
C LEU A 231 -5.53 2.72 -71.20
N LEU A 232 -4.31 3.16 -71.52
CA LEU A 232 -3.13 2.33 -71.74
C LEU A 232 -2.34 2.04 -70.45
N SER A 233 -2.86 2.41 -69.27
CA SER A 233 -2.14 2.33 -67.99
C SER A 233 -0.77 3.03 -68.03
N SER A 234 -0.68 4.14 -68.77
CA SER A 234 0.53 4.97 -68.91
C SER A 234 0.31 6.30 -68.16
N PRO A 235 0.29 6.31 -66.82
CA PRO A 235 -0.20 7.42 -66.03
C PRO A 235 0.64 8.69 -66.17
N ASP A 236 1.96 8.58 -66.37
CA ASP A 236 2.84 9.74 -66.55
C ASP A 236 2.50 10.53 -67.82
N LEU A 237 2.39 9.84 -68.96
CA LEU A 237 1.98 10.46 -70.23
C LEU A 237 0.54 11.02 -70.18
N ALA A 238 -0.33 10.41 -69.37
CA ALA A 238 -1.68 10.91 -69.14
C ALA A 238 -1.69 12.17 -68.26
N VAL A 239 -0.89 12.20 -67.18
CA VAL A 239 -0.69 13.37 -66.33
C VAL A 239 -0.15 14.53 -67.16
N ASP A 240 0.94 14.33 -67.91
CA ASP A 240 1.54 15.38 -68.75
C ASP A 240 0.52 15.94 -69.76
N ALA A 241 -0.26 15.06 -70.41
CA ALA A 241 -1.25 15.47 -71.40
C ALA A 241 -2.44 16.24 -70.80
N PHE A 242 -3.02 15.78 -69.67
CA PHE A 242 -4.11 16.53 -69.02
C PHE A 242 -3.60 17.84 -68.40
N THR A 243 -2.39 17.86 -67.84
CA THR A 243 -1.78 19.09 -67.31
C THR A 243 -1.48 20.09 -68.42
N ALA A 244 -1.07 19.64 -69.61
CA ALA A 244 -0.91 20.50 -70.78
C ALA A 244 -2.23 21.17 -71.23
N ILE A 245 -3.39 20.52 -71.02
CA ILE A 245 -4.72 21.12 -71.28
C ILE A 245 -5.01 22.24 -70.26
N LEU A 246 -4.79 22.00 -68.96
CA LEU A 246 -4.98 23.04 -67.92
C LEU A 246 -4.04 24.24 -68.11
N MET A 247 -2.76 23.98 -68.41
CA MET A 247 -1.72 24.99 -68.55
C MET A 247 -1.92 25.96 -69.72
N GLN A 248 -2.75 25.62 -70.72
CA GLN A 248 -3.09 26.52 -71.82
C GLN A 248 -3.91 27.73 -71.37
N LEU A 249 -4.70 27.61 -70.29
CA LEU A 249 -5.61 28.65 -69.81
C LEU A 249 -4.87 29.88 -69.24
N LYS A 250 -3.62 29.70 -68.78
CA LYS A 250 -2.74 30.76 -68.25
C LYS A 250 -3.46 31.80 -67.38
N PRO A 251 -4.13 31.39 -66.29
CA PRO A 251 -4.93 32.30 -65.47
C PRO A 251 -4.04 33.41 -64.85
N ARG A 252 -4.65 34.54 -64.48
CA ARG A 252 -3.92 35.65 -63.83
C ARG A 252 -3.83 35.53 -62.31
N ARG A 253 -4.62 34.65 -61.72
CA ARG A 253 -4.70 34.37 -60.28
C ARG A 253 -4.67 32.86 -60.08
N GLU A 254 -4.50 32.46 -58.82
CA GLU A 254 -4.73 31.09 -58.40
C GLU A 254 -6.20 30.68 -58.64
N VAL A 255 -6.41 29.42 -58.99
CA VAL A 255 -7.71 28.78 -59.19
C VAL A 255 -7.91 27.78 -58.06
N ARG A 256 -9.01 27.94 -57.31
CA ARG A 256 -9.25 27.26 -56.03
C ARG A 256 -10.43 26.29 -56.06
N SER A 257 -11.28 26.34 -57.08
CA SER A 257 -12.45 25.47 -57.23
C SER A 257 -12.77 25.13 -58.69
N VAL A 258 -13.54 24.05 -58.91
CA VAL A 258 -13.99 23.63 -60.26
C VAL A 258 -14.92 24.67 -60.88
N ALA A 259 -15.66 25.43 -60.06
CA ALA A 259 -16.47 26.57 -60.50
C ALA A 259 -15.61 27.71 -61.06
N GLU A 260 -14.48 28.03 -60.42
CA GLU A 260 -13.51 28.99 -60.96
C GLU A 260 -12.84 28.45 -62.23
N LEU A 261 -12.47 27.17 -62.29
CA LEU A 261 -11.87 26.56 -63.50
C LEU A 261 -12.81 26.68 -64.71
N THR A 262 -14.08 26.31 -64.53
CA THR A 262 -15.09 26.36 -65.60
C THR A 262 -15.43 27.77 -66.03
N ALA A 263 -15.38 28.75 -65.12
CA ALA A 263 -15.55 30.16 -65.44
C ALA A 263 -14.42 30.77 -66.31
N LEU A 264 -13.30 30.07 -66.51
CA LEU A 264 -12.22 30.50 -67.43
C LEU A 264 -12.53 30.24 -68.91
N VAL A 265 -13.58 29.48 -69.24
CA VAL A 265 -13.90 29.06 -70.62
C VAL A 265 -15.38 29.24 -70.97
N PRO A 266 -15.75 29.36 -72.27
CA PRO A 266 -17.15 29.30 -72.69
C PRO A 266 -17.80 27.98 -72.28
N ALA A 267 -19.10 28.00 -71.97
CA ALA A 267 -19.84 26.84 -71.43
C ALA A 267 -19.67 25.56 -72.25
N ALA A 268 -19.62 25.65 -73.59
CA ALA A 268 -19.39 24.53 -74.50
C ALA A 268 -18.01 23.83 -74.37
N LYS A 269 -17.10 24.36 -73.54
CA LYS A 269 -15.79 23.75 -73.20
C LYS A 269 -15.64 23.43 -71.71
N ALA A 270 -16.59 23.85 -70.87
CA ALA A 270 -16.52 23.69 -69.42
C ALA A 270 -16.57 22.21 -68.97
N GLU A 271 -17.36 21.38 -69.66
CA GLU A 271 -17.45 19.94 -69.41
C GLU A 271 -16.13 19.23 -69.73
N LEU A 272 -15.61 19.38 -70.97
CA LEU A 272 -14.31 18.83 -71.39
C LEU A 272 -13.17 19.24 -70.45
N LEU A 273 -13.17 20.48 -69.98
CA LEU A 273 -12.16 20.99 -69.05
C LEU A 273 -12.29 20.39 -67.65
N SER A 274 -13.51 20.25 -67.13
CA SER A 274 -13.79 19.57 -65.85
C SER A 274 -13.42 18.09 -65.92
N ASP A 275 -13.69 17.46 -67.06
CA ASP A 275 -13.36 16.06 -67.31
C ASP A 275 -11.86 15.85 -67.50
N SER A 276 -11.14 16.83 -68.06
CA SER A 276 -9.68 16.84 -68.14
C SER A 276 -9.04 16.94 -66.75
N LEU A 277 -9.61 17.76 -65.85
CA LEU A 277 -9.20 17.78 -64.44
C LEU A 277 -9.50 16.44 -63.73
N ARG A 278 -10.67 15.83 -64.00
CA ARG A 278 -11.01 14.49 -63.49
C ARG A 278 -10.03 13.43 -64.01
N GLY A 279 -9.66 13.49 -65.29
CA GLY A 279 -8.66 12.64 -65.93
C GLY A 279 -7.27 12.79 -65.31
N LEU A 280 -6.81 14.02 -65.07
CA LEU A 280 -5.58 14.32 -64.34
C LEU A 280 -5.60 13.70 -62.93
N CYS A 281 -6.67 13.93 -62.15
CA CYS A 281 -6.78 13.38 -60.80
C CYS A 281 -6.87 11.84 -60.81
N LEU A 282 -7.46 11.22 -61.84
CA LEU A 282 -7.45 9.77 -62.02
C LEU A 282 -6.06 9.22 -62.36
N ALA A 283 -5.32 9.90 -63.25
CA ALA A 283 -3.97 9.51 -63.64
C ALA A 283 -2.97 9.67 -62.47
N LEU A 284 -3.05 10.78 -61.72
CA LEU A 284 -2.30 10.98 -60.47
C LEU A 284 -2.63 9.87 -59.45
N ALA A 285 -3.92 9.58 -59.22
CA ALA A 285 -4.35 8.51 -58.30
C ALA A 285 -3.98 7.08 -58.75
N ALA A 286 -3.53 6.89 -60.00
CA ALA A 286 -3.04 5.63 -60.52
C ALA A 286 -1.51 5.44 -60.36
N LYS A 287 -0.75 6.52 -60.08
CA LYS A 287 0.68 6.41 -59.74
C LYS A 287 0.86 5.88 -58.32
N PRO A 288 1.84 4.99 -58.04
CA PRO A 288 2.19 4.61 -56.66
C PRO A 288 2.62 5.80 -55.81
N GLU A 289 3.32 6.77 -56.42
CA GLU A 289 3.70 8.04 -55.80
C GLU A 289 2.58 9.11 -55.80
N GLY A 290 1.36 8.77 -56.26
CA GLY A 290 0.24 9.72 -56.43
C GLY A 290 -0.19 10.45 -55.15
N HIS A 291 0.25 9.96 -53.99
CA HIS A 291 0.04 10.55 -52.67
C HIS A 291 1.07 11.65 -52.36
N ASN A 292 2.28 11.54 -52.91
CA ASN A 292 3.29 12.59 -52.87
C ASN A 292 3.13 13.56 -54.06
N ILE A 293 1.94 14.14 -54.18
CA ILE A 293 1.56 15.14 -55.18
C ILE A 293 2.52 16.36 -55.20
N ASN A 294 3.26 16.60 -54.12
CA ASN A 294 4.30 17.64 -54.05
C ASN A 294 5.39 17.45 -55.12
N ALA A 295 5.72 16.20 -55.48
CA ALA A 295 6.68 15.90 -56.55
C ALA A 295 6.17 16.35 -57.93
N TYR A 296 4.88 16.13 -58.21
CA TYR A 296 4.21 16.62 -59.43
C TYR A 296 4.25 18.17 -59.50
N PHE A 297 4.02 18.86 -58.38
CA PHE A 297 4.12 20.33 -58.35
C PHE A 297 5.55 20.88 -58.37
N ALA A 298 6.55 20.11 -57.93
CA ALA A 298 7.96 20.50 -58.04
C ALA A 298 8.43 20.55 -59.51
N ALA A 299 7.86 19.70 -60.37
CA ALA A 299 8.13 19.69 -61.81
C ALA A 299 7.38 20.79 -62.60
N LEU A 300 6.45 21.53 -61.98
CA LEU A 300 5.55 22.45 -62.69
C LEU A 300 5.84 23.93 -62.46
N SER A 301 5.94 24.65 -63.58
CA SER A 301 6.07 26.11 -63.63
C SER A 301 4.76 26.88 -63.31
N GLY A 302 3.60 26.22 -63.38
CA GLY A 302 2.28 26.83 -63.21
C GLY A 302 1.58 26.52 -61.89
N LYS A 303 2.08 27.05 -60.77
CA LYS A 303 1.50 26.81 -59.42
C LYS A 303 0.07 27.35 -59.22
N GLN A 304 -0.48 28.11 -60.16
CA GLN A 304 -1.81 28.72 -60.08
C GLN A 304 -2.96 27.70 -60.00
N PHE A 305 -2.76 26.46 -60.45
CA PHE A 305 -3.75 25.38 -60.31
C PHE A 305 -3.56 24.55 -59.04
N SER A 306 -2.65 24.92 -58.14
CA SER A 306 -2.30 24.07 -57.00
C SER A 306 -3.51 23.71 -56.13
N PRO A 307 -4.21 24.63 -55.43
CA PRO A 307 -5.29 24.22 -54.52
C PRO A 307 -6.40 23.47 -55.25
N LEU A 308 -6.76 23.86 -56.47
CA LEU A 308 -7.73 23.13 -57.29
C LEU A 308 -7.36 21.65 -57.46
N VAL A 309 -6.11 21.34 -57.80
CA VAL A 309 -5.70 19.95 -58.09
C VAL A 309 -5.43 19.16 -56.81
N TYR A 310 -4.90 19.76 -55.73
CA TYR A 310 -4.84 19.11 -54.41
C TYR A 310 -6.26 18.77 -53.91
N SER A 311 -7.19 19.72 -53.93
CA SER A 311 -8.57 19.48 -53.50
C SER A 311 -9.28 18.47 -54.39
N SER A 312 -9.22 18.61 -55.71
CA SER A 312 -9.90 17.68 -56.63
C SER A 312 -9.35 16.26 -56.54
N LEU A 313 -8.05 16.08 -56.31
CA LEU A 313 -7.47 14.75 -56.04
C LEU A 313 -7.93 14.22 -54.68
N GLY A 314 -7.91 15.03 -53.62
CA GLY A 314 -8.36 14.64 -52.28
C GLY A 314 -9.84 14.22 -52.25
N GLU A 315 -10.73 15.01 -52.83
CA GLU A 315 -12.16 14.69 -52.96
C GLU A 315 -12.40 13.43 -53.82
N LEU A 316 -11.62 13.25 -54.90
CA LEU A 316 -11.69 12.03 -55.73
C LEU A 316 -11.22 10.78 -54.97
N LEU A 317 -10.21 10.91 -54.10
CA LEU A 317 -9.73 9.83 -53.24
C LEU A 317 -10.75 9.51 -52.13
N LEU A 318 -11.39 10.52 -51.52
CA LEU A 318 -12.53 10.34 -50.60
C LEU A 318 -13.69 9.60 -51.27
N GLY A 319 -14.08 10.01 -52.49
CA GLY A 319 -15.13 9.35 -53.27
C GLY A 319 -14.80 7.89 -53.65
N LYS A 320 -13.51 7.51 -53.63
CA LYS A 320 -13.01 6.13 -53.78
C LYS A 320 -12.75 5.42 -52.46
N GLN A 321 -13.13 6.00 -51.32
CA GLN A 321 -12.87 5.49 -49.96
C GLN A 321 -11.37 5.31 -49.62
N ARG A 322 -10.48 5.99 -50.35
CA ARG A 322 -9.03 6.01 -50.11
C ARG A 322 -8.69 7.11 -49.11
N TYR A 323 -9.17 6.96 -47.87
CA TYR A 323 -9.16 8.02 -46.85
C TYR A 323 -7.76 8.46 -46.41
N THR A 324 -6.83 7.52 -46.21
CA THR A 324 -5.42 7.79 -45.90
C THR A 324 -4.75 8.62 -46.99
N ASP A 325 -5.08 8.28 -48.23
CA ASP A 325 -4.47 8.83 -49.43
C ASP A 325 -4.99 10.26 -49.68
N ALA A 326 -6.29 10.48 -49.45
CA ALA A 326 -6.89 11.81 -49.44
C ALA A 326 -6.30 12.68 -48.33
N ALA A 327 -6.17 12.15 -47.10
CA ALA A 327 -5.59 12.86 -45.98
C ALA A 327 -4.13 13.27 -46.23
N SER A 328 -3.35 12.36 -46.82
CA SER A 328 -1.97 12.62 -47.24
C SER A 328 -1.90 13.74 -48.28
N VAL A 329 -2.77 13.75 -49.29
CA VAL A 329 -2.84 14.84 -50.29
C VAL A 329 -3.25 16.17 -49.65
N PHE A 330 -4.19 16.18 -48.70
CA PHE A 330 -4.59 17.41 -48.01
C PHE A 330 -3.50 17.97 -47.09
N ASP A 331 -2.83 17.16 -46.26
CA ASP A 331 -1.71 17.68 -45.46
C ASP A 331 -0.48 18.01 -46.32
N ALA A 332 -0.24 17.31 -47.43
CA ALA A 332 0.87 17.63 -48.34
C ALA A 332 0.81 19.10 -48.83
N PHE A 333 -0.40 19.64 -49.06
CA PHE A 333 -0.61 21.06 -49.33
C PHE A 333 -0.28 21.94 -48.12
N ALA A 334 -0.84 21.64 -46.94
CA ALA A 334 -0.64 22.44 -45.73
C ALA A 334 0.81 22.43 -45.23
N SER A 335 1.53 21.33 -45.45
CA SER A 335 2.95 21.14 -45.17
C SER A 335 3.85 21.83 -46.20
N ALA A 336 3.47 21.90 -47.48
CA ALA A 336 4.22 22.60 -48.53
C ALA A 336 3.98 24.12 -48.55
N TYR A 337 2.81 24.57 -48.11
CA TYR A 337 2.36 25.97 -48.16
C TYR A 337 1.82 26.45 -46.80
N PRO A 338 2.58 26.36 -45.69
CA PRO A 338 2.06 26.56 -44.32
C PRO A 338 1.54 27.98 -44.03
N GLN A 339 2.00 28.98 -44.78
CA GLN A 339 1.59 30.39 -44.68
C GLN A 339 0.45 30.77 -45.65
N HIS A 340 -0.16 29.78 -46.31
CA HIS A 340 -1.26 30.01 -47.25
C HIS A 340 -2.61 30.04 -46.52
N ASP A 341 -3.55 30.89 -46.96
CA ASP A 341 -4.87 31.06 -46.31
C ASP A 341 -5.69 29.76 -46.25
N LEU A 342 -5.53 28.89 -47.24
CA LEU A 342 -6.13 27.55 -47.27
C LEU A 342 -5.38 26.47 -46.45
N ALA A 343 -4.20 26.74 -45.88
CA ALA A 343 -3.41 25.69 -45.20
C ALA A 343 -4.15 25.07 -44.00
N ILE A 344 -4.78 25.91 -43.17
CA ILE A 344 -5.61 25.50 -42.03
C ILE A 344 -6.77 24.60 -42.48
N SER A 345 -7.53 25.02 -43.50
CA SER A 345 -8.71 24.25 -43.96
C SER A 345 -8.34 22.95 -44.67
N TYR A 346 -7.13 22.85 -45.23
CA TYR A 346 -6.61 21.60 -45.77
C TYR A 346 -6.15 20.65 -44.66
N SER A 347 -5.49 21.13 -43.61
CA SER A 347 -5.24 20.31 -42.41
C SER A 347 -6.55 19.81 -41.77
N GLU A 348 -7.60 20.63 -41.72
CA GLU A 348 -8.94 20.21 -41.27
C GLU A 348 -9.56 19.14 -42.20
N LYS A 349 -9.37 19.24 -43.52
CA LYS A 349 -9.76 18.17 -44.46
C LYS A 349 -8.96 16.88 -44.26
N ALA A 350 -7.68 16.95 -43.92
CA ALA A 350 -6.87 15.77 -43.61
C ALA A 350 -7.38 15.04 -42.35
N ILE A 351 -7.68 15.79 -41.28
CA ILE A 351 -8.28 15.26 -40.05
C ILE A 351 -9.68 14.65 -40.35
N SER A 352 -10.49 15.35 -41.13
CA SER A 352 -11.83 14.87 -41.56
C SER A 352 -11.74 13.58 -42.39
N ALA A 353 -10.75 13.47 -43.28
CA ALA A 353 -10.52 12.27 -44.08
C ALA A 353 -10.18 11.05 -43.21
N TYR A 354 -9.24 11.19 -42.25
CA TYR A 354 -8.94 10.12 -41.29
C TYR A 354 -10.16 9.76 -40.43
N LYS A 355 -10.97 10.74 -40.01
CA LYS A 355 -12.21 10.55 -39.25
C LYS A 355 -13.26 9.76 -40.03
N GLN A 356 -13.47 10.09 -41.30
CA GLN A 356 -14.39 9.37 -42.20
C GLN A 356 -13.96 7.92 -42.44
N GLY A 357 -12.66 7.65 -42.53
CA GLY A 357 -12.12 6.30 -42.65
C GLY A 357 -12.02 5.51 -41.34
N GLY A 358 -12.40 6.09 -40.19
CA GLY A 358 -12.28 5.45 -38.87
C GLY A 358 -10.84 5.29 -38.35
N PHE A 359 -9.86 5.98 -38.96
CA PHE A 359 -8.44 5.87 -38.63
C PHE A 359 -8.06 6.73 -37.40
N THR A 360 -8.65 6.44 -36.23
CA THR A 360 -8.53 7.26 -35.03
C THR A 360 -7.10 7.64 -34.69
N ALA A 361 -6.15 6.71 -34.67
CA ALA A 361 -4.75 7.01 -34.34
C ALA A 361 -4.08 8.02 -35.31
N LEU A 362 -4.44 8.00 -36.60
CA LEU A 362 -3.96 8.96 -37.60
C LEU A 362 -4.70 10.30 -37.50
N MET A 363 -5.99 10.28 -37.16
CA MET A 363 -6.78 11.48 -36.86
C MET A 363 -6.19 12.24 -35.66
N ILE A 364 -5.86 11.54 -34.57
CA ILE A 364 -5.19 12.10 -33.37
C ILE A 364 -3.83 12.69 -33.74
N ALA A 365 -3.00 11.96 -34.50
CA ALA A 365 -1.68 12.47 -34.93
C ALA A 365 -1.80 13.73 -35.83
N ALA A 366 -2.83 13.80 -36.67
CA ALA A 366 -3.12 14.99 -37.48
C ALA A 366 -3.66 16.16 -36.63
N GLN A 367 -4.45 15.89 -35.58
CA GLN A 367 -4.86 16.90 -34.59
C GLN A 367 -3.67 17.43 -33.79
N GLU A 368 -2.76 16.57 -33.33
CA GLU A 368 -1.50 16.96 -32.67
C GLU A 368 -0.64 17.86 -33.57
N ALA A 369 -0.49 17.49 -34.85
CA ALA A 369 0.21 18.31 -35.83
C ALA A 369 -0.48 19.66 -36.08
N TYR A 370 -1.82 19.69 -36.15
CA TYR A 370 -2.62 20.91 -36.30
C TYR A 370 -2.46 21.85 -35.11
N ILE A 371 -2.59 21.34 -33.88
CA ILE A 371 -2.41 22.12 -32.64
C ILE A 371 -1.00 22.72 -32.63
N LYS A 372 0.03 21.89 -32.85
CA LYS A 372 1.44 22.34 -32.87
C LYS A 372 1.75 23.35 -33.98
N ARG A 373 1.06 23.28 -35.12
CA ARG A 373 1.27 24.16 -36.28
C ARG A 373 0.53 25.50 -36.18
N TYR A 374 -0.64 25.55 -35.52
CA TYR A 374 -1.54 26.71 -35.60
C TYR A 374 -2.02 27.29 -34.26
N ALA A 375 -1.90 26.58 -33.13
CA ALA A 375 -2.56 27.00 -31.89
C ALA A 375 -2.05 28.34 -31.34
N ASN A 376 -0.73 28.55 -31.30
CA ASN A 376 -0.14 29.79 -30.78
C ASN A 376 -0.58 31.02 -31.58
N ASP A 377 -0.55 30.92 -32.91
CA ASP A 377 -0.92 32.02 -33.82
C ASP A 377 -2.43 32.32 -33.73
N LEU A 378 -3.27 31.29 -33.64
CA LEU A 378 -4.72 31.44 -33.49
C LEU A 378 -5.13 31.97 -32.11
N VAL A 379 -4.39 31.65 -31.03
CA VAL A 379 -4.57 32.24 -29.70
C VAL A 379 -4.16 33.71 -29.70
N ALA A 380 -3.01 34.06 -30.30
CA ALA A 380 -2.57 35.44 -30.43
C ALA A 380 -3.56 36.29 -31.27
N ALA A 381 -4.10 35.73 -32.36
CA ALA A 381 -5.11 36.41 -33.19
C ALA A 381 -6.49 36.53 -32.51
N ALA A 382 -6.92 35.51 -31.77
CA ALA A 382 -8.22 35.53 -31.07
C ALA A 382 -8.26 36.48 -29.87
N ALA A 383 -7.11 36.86 -29.30
CA ALA A 383 -7.01 37.97 -28.35
C ALA A 383 -7.41 39.34 -28.95
N ALA A 384 -7.51 39.44 -30.29
CA ALA A 384 -8.08 40.57 -31.02
C ALA A 384 -9.53 40.34 -31.49
N ASP A 385 -10.26 39.38 -30.89
CA ASP A 385 -11.68 39.08 -31.08
C ASP A 385 -12.09 38.57 -32.49
N THR A 386 -11.12 38.10 -33.30
CA THR A 386 -11.36 37.78 -34.73
C THR A 386 -11.64 36.29 -35.06
N ALA A 387 -11.46 35.34 -34.14
CA ALA A 387 -11.44 33.90 -34.50
C ALA A 387 -12.01 32.88 -33.48
N PRO A 388 -13.10 33.14 -32.73
CA PRO A 388 -13.57 32.25 -31.65
C PRO A 388 -13.87 30.80 -32.09
N ALA A 389 -14.40 30.60 -33.30
CA ALA A 389 -14.69 29.26 -33.81
C ALA A 389 -13.44 28.38 -34.04
N LYS A 390 -12.28 28.99 -34.34
CA LYS A 390 -11.02 28.25 -34.52
C LYS A 390 -10.35 27.94 -33.18
N LEU A 391 -10.49 28.80 -32.17
CA LEU A 391 -10.10 28.48 -30.80
C LEU A 391 -10.87 27.28 -30.24
N ASN A 392 -12.20 27.28 -30.39
CA ASN A 392 -13.03 26.18 -29.91
C ASN A 392 -12.61 24.85 -30.58
N LEU A 393 -12.25 24.88 -31.87
CA LEU A 393 -11.75 23.69 -32.57
C LEU A 393 -10.39 23.20 -32.04
N ILE A 394 -9.46 24.11 -31.71
CA ILE A 394 -8.18 23.75 -31.04
C ILE A 394 -8.47 23.10 -29.68
N ARG A 395 -9.35 23.73 -28.88
CA ARG A 395 -9.74 23.27 -27.55
C ARG A 395 -10.34 21.87 -27.61
N ASP A 396 -11.28 21.63 -28.53
CA ASP A 396 -11.92 20.32 -28.70
C ASP A 396 -10.94 19.27 -29.27
N TYR A 397 -10.01 19.65 -30.15
CA TYR A 397 -8.91 18.78 -30.58
C TYR A 397 -7.96 18.43 -29.43
N MET A 398 -7.58 19.38 -28.57
CA MET A 398 -6.74 19.11 -27.38
C MET A 398 -7.46 18.15 -26.42
N VAL A 399 -8.77 18.31 -26.20
CA VAL A 399 -9.57 17.37 -25.40
C VAL A 399 -9.59 15.97 -26.03
N GLU A 400 -9.78 15.85 -27.35
CA GLU A 400 -9.82 14.55 -28.05
C GLU A 400 -8.45 13.85 -28.05
N VAL A 401 -7.38 14.59 -28.34
CA VAL A 401 -5.96 14.16 -28.28
C VAL A 401 -5.58 13.69 -26.89
N VAL A 402 -5.71 14.55 -25.87
CA VAL A 402 -5.25 14.23 -24.51
C VAL A 402 -6.06 13.07 -23.93
N ARG A 403 -7.37 12.99 -24.18
CA ARG A 403 -8.19 11.83 -23.80
C ARG A 403 -7.72 10.53 -24.48
N PHE A 404 -7.38 10.56 -25.77
CA PHE A 404 -6.89 9.38 -26.47
C PHE A 404 -5.52 8.93 -25.95
N ARG A 405 -4.57 9.85 -25.79
CA ARG A 405 -3.23 9.55 -25.26
C ARG A 405 -3.26 9.10 -23.81
N HIS A 406 -4.20 9.62 -23.00
CA HIS A 406 -4.45 9.12 -21.65
C HIS A 406 -4.94 7.65 -21.67
N ALA A 407 -5.91 7.31 -22.53
CA ALA A 407 -6.34 5.92 -22.69
C ALA A 407 -5.22 5.00 -23.21
N GLU A 408 -4.35 5.49 -24.11
CA GLU A 408 -3.16 4.77 -24.59
C GLU A 408 -2.14 4.51 -23.46
N ALA A 409 -1.93 5.48 -22.57
CA ALA A 409 -1.10 5.32 -21.38
C ALA A 409 -1.67 4.25 -20.44
N GLN A 410 -2.96 4.35 -20.10
CA GLN A 410 -3.67 3.39 -19.24
C GLN A 410 -3.67 1.95 -19.81
N GLN A 411 -3.74 1.80 -21.14
CA GLN A 411 -3.69 0.50 -21.82
C GLN A 411 -2.27 -0.07 -22.00
N THR A 412 -1.22 0.70 -21.67
CA THR A 412 0.17 0.19 -21.72
C THR A 412 0.38 -0.85 -20.60
N PRO A 413 0.90 -2.06 -20.87
CA PRO A 413 1.04 -3.13 -19.86
C PRO A 413 2.03 -2.81 -18.73
N ASP A 414 1.89 -3.49 -17.58
CA ASP A 414 2.79 -3.33 -16.42
C ASP A 414 4.25 -3.70 -16.75
N SER A 415 4.44 -4.64 -17.69
CA SER A 415 5.75 -5.05 -18.20
C SER A 415 6.50 -3.94 -18.96
N GLU A 416 5.81 -2.87 -19.34
CA GLU A 416 6.36 -1.71 -20.06
C GLU A 416 6.33 -0.44 -19.20
N ALA A 417 6.48 -0.57 -17.87
CA ALA A 417 6.37 0.51 -16.90
C ALA A 417 7.07 1.83 -17.30
N ASN A 418 8.29 1.77 -17.82
CA ASN A 418 9.03 2.97 -18.27
C ASN A 418 8.33 3.69 -19.45
N LEU A 419 7.76 2.94 -20.40
CA LEU A 419 7.01 3.50 -21.53
C LEU A 419 5.64 4.04 -21.07
N ARG A 420 4.96 3.33 -20.18
CA ARG A 420 3.73 3.80 -19.54
C ARG A 420 3.97 5.14 -18.83
N GLN A 421 5.02 5.22 -18.02
CA GLN A 421 5.37 6.44 -17.29
C GLN A 421 5.69 7.59 -18.25
N ALA A 422 6.50 7.35 -19.28
CA ALA A 422 6.79 8.35 -20.32
C ALA A 422 5.54 8.82 -21.08
N ARG A 423 4.57 7.93 -21.35
CA ARG A 423 3.26 8.28 -21.90
C ARG A 423 2.46 9.17 -20.95
N PHE A 424 2.36 8.83 -19.66
CA PHE A 424 1.67 9.68 -18.69
C PHE A 424 2.34 11.05 -18.52
N VAL A 425 3.68 11.15 -18.51
CA VAL A 425 4.39 12.44 -18.50
C VAL A 425 4.04 13.30 -19.73
N ALA A 426 3.92 12.70 -20.92
CA ALA A 426 3.49 13.41 -22.12
C ALA A 426 2.02 13.87 -22.04
N VAL A 427 1.12 13.04 -21.48
CA VAL A 427 -0.29 13.41 -21.25
C VAL A 427 -0.41 14.53 -20.20
N ALA A 428 0.44 14.51 -19.15
CA ALA A 428 0.52 15.58 -18.15
C ALA A 428 0.91 16.93 -18.79
N ALA A 429 1.91 16.91 -19.70
CA ALA A 429 2.31 18.10 -20.44
C ALA A 429 1.14 18.65 -21.30
N GLY A 430 0.40 17.79 -21.99
CA GLY A 430 -0.78 18.19 -22.79
C GLY A 430 -1.92 18.78 -21.94
N TYR A 431 -2.22 18.19 -20.78
CA TYR A 431 -3.18 18.78 -19.82
C TYR A 431 -2.72 20.14 -19.31
N ARG A 432 -1.44 20.30 -18.97
CA ARG A 432 -0.86 21.59 -18.54
C ARG A 432 -0.95 22.65 -19.62
N GLU A 433 -0.65 22.29 -20.88
CA GLU A 433 -0.77 23.20 -22.03
C GLU A 433 -2.22 23.64 -22.25
N MET A 434 -3.19 22.72 -22.12
CA MET A 434 -4.61 23.06 -22.20
C MET A 434 -5.03 24.05 -21.08
N LEU A 435 -4.60 23.84 -19.84
CA LEU A 435 -4.91 24.72 -18.71
C LEU A 435 -4.28 26.13 -18.87
N VAL A 436 -3.07 26.21 -19.42
CA VAL A 436 -2.40 27.50 -19.70
C VAL A 436 -3.06 28.23 -20.89
N MET A 437 -3.51 27.51 -21.91
CA MET A 437 -4.14 28.07 -23.10
C MET A 437 -5.60 28.51 -22.88
N PHE A 438 -6.34 27.79 -22.03
CA PHE A 438 -7.75 28.03 -21.75
C PHE A 438 -8.03 28.24 -20.24
N PRO A 439 -7.46 29.28 -19.60
CA PRO A 439 -7.61 29.50 -18.15
C PRO A 439 -9.05 29.87 -17.72
N ASN A 440 -9.89 30.27 -18.68
CA ASN A 440 -11.31 30.62 -18.47
C ASN A 440 -12.27 29.53 -18.95
N ASP A 441 -11.79 28.29 -19.18
CA ASP A 441 -12.65 27.17 -19.62
C ASP A 441 -13.64 26.77 -18.51
N PRO A 442 -14.94 26.59 -18.80
CA PRO A 442 -15.90 26.05 -17.82
C PRO A 442 -15.50 24.70 -17.22
N GLU A 443 -14.71 23.89 -17.95
CA GLU A 443 -14.16 22.60 -17.50
C GLU A 443 -12.76 22.73 -16.88
N PHE A 444 -12.27 23.94 -16.56
CA PHE A 444 -10.93 24.15 -16.00
C PHE A 444 -10.71 23.35 -14.71
N ALA A 445 -11.67 23.32 -13.79
CA ALA A 445 -11.55 22.55 -12.54
C ALA A 445 -11.50 21.03 -12.80
N THR A 446 -12.37 20.50 -13.67
CA THR A 446 -12.35 19.10 -14.12
C THR A 446 -11.02 18.74 -14.80
N THR A 447 -10.49 19.65 -15.61
CA THR A 447 -9.23 19.49 -16.36
C THR A 447 -8.02 19.55 -15.41
N SER A 448 -8.07 20.41 -14.40
CA SER A 448 -7.07 20.53 -13.34
C SER A 448 -7.03 19.29 -12.42
N MET A 449 -8.20 18.70 -12.12
CA MET A 449 -8.27 17.39 -11.43
C MET A 449 -7.64 16.28 -12.28
N ARG A 450 -8.03 16.15 -13.55
CA ARG A 450 -7.44 15.15 -14.47
C ARG A 450 -5.94 15.33 -14.68
N TYR A 451 -5.44 16.58 -14.65
CA TYR A 451 -4.01 16.86 -14.68
C TYR A 451 -3.31 16.31 -13.42
N ALA A 452 -3.90 16.48 -12.25
CA ALA A 452 -3.38 15.91 -10.99
C ALA A 452 -3.41 14.37 -11.00
N ASP A 453 -4.48 13.76 -11.51
CA ASP A 453 -4.59 12.29 -11.70
C ASP A 453 -3.46 11.76 -12.60
N VAL A 454 -3.22 12.40 -13.75
CA VAL A 454 -2.15 12.00 -14.67
C VAL A 454 -0.76 12.26 -14.11
N LEU A 455 -0.55 13.32 -13.31
CA LEU A 455 0.71 13.52 -12.59
C LEU A 455 0.96 12.40 -11.56
N PHE A 456 -0.10 11.88 -10.92
CA PHE A 456 0.02 10.75 -9.99
C PHE A 456 0.40 9.47 -10.74
N ASP A 457 -0.29 9.16 -11.83
CA ASP A 457 0.00 8.00 -12.70
C ASP A 457 1.38 8.11 -13.40
N ALA A 458 1.88 9.33 -13.63
CA ALA A 458 3.24 9.59 -14.11
C ALA A 458 4.33 9.39 -13.03
N GLY A 459 3.96 9.15 -11.77
CA GLY A 459 4.91 9.10 -10.64
C GLY A 459 5.46 10.47 -10.22
N GLU A 460 4.92 11.57 -10.73
CA GLU A 460 5.25 12.95 -10.36
C GLU A 460 4.52 13.37 -9.07
N LEU A 461 4.62 12.51 -8.04
CA LEU A 461 3.71 12.46 -6.89
C LEU A 461 3.64 13.77 -6.09
N ASN A 462 4.76 14.50 -5.99
CA ASN A 462 4.81 15.81 -5.32
C ASN A 462 4.20 16.93 -6.20
N ALA A 463 4.26 16.83 -7.53
CA ALA A 463 3.52 17.73 -8.41
C ALA A 463 2.02 17.41 -8.37
N ALA A 464 1.64 16.14 -8.43
CA ALA A 464 0.26 15.67 -8.30
C ALA A 464 -0.39 16.17 -7.01
N ALA A 465 0.29 15.98 -5.86
CA ALA A 465 -0.21 16.41 -4.56
C ALA A 465 -0.45 17.93 -4.48
N ARG A 466 0.44 18.74 -5.08
CA ARG A 466 0.27 20.19 -5.17
C ARG A 466 -0.86 20.59 -6.12
N GLN A 467 -1.03 19.89 -7.24
CA GLN A 467 -2.14 20.14 -8.16
C GLN A 467 -3.50 19.77 -7.52
N TYR A 468 -3.59 18.63 -6.83
CA TYR A 468 -4.77 18.28 -6.03
C TYR A 468 -5.04 19.30 -4.92
N THR A 469 -4.00 19.84 -4.28
CA THR A 469 -4.14 20.91 -3.27
C THR A 469 -4.79 22.16 -3.89
N LEU A 470 -4.32 22.59 -5.07
CA LEU A 470 -4.91 23.71 -5.82
C LEU A 470 -6.38 23.46 -6.19
N VAL A 471 -6.71 22.25 -6.68
CA VAL A 471 -8.09 21.85 -7.00
C VAL A 471 -8.99 21.85 -5.75
N ALA A 472 -8.44 21.48 -4.60
CA ALA A 472 -9.20 21.36 -3.34
C ALA A 472 -9.47 22.69 -2.63
N TYR A 473 -8.57 23.68 -2.74
CA TYR A 473 -8.62 24.89 -1.90
C TYR A 473 -8.69 26.20 -2.69
N ASP A 474 -8.13 26.27 -3.89
CA ASP A 474 -8.09 27.50 -4.68
C ASP A 474 -9.25 27.56 -5.70
N LEU A 475 -9.71 26.41 -6.20
CA LEU A 475 -10.80 26.31 -7.18
C LEU A 475 -12.18 26.22 -6.51
N LEU A 476 -12.63 27.35 -5.96
CA LEU A 476 -13.85 27.54 -5.16
C LEU A 476 -15.18 26.99 -5.73
N ALA A 477 -15.22 26.62 -7.01
CA ALA A 477 -16.42 26.12 -7.72
C ALA A 477 -16.38 24.60 -8.01
N TYR A 478 -15.44 23.85 -7.44
CA TYR A 478 -15.34 22.41 -7.68
C TYR A 478 -16.15 21.57 -6.67
N ASP A 479 -17.25 20.96 -7.13
CA ASP A 479 -18.18 20.14 -6.32
C ASP A 479 -17.51 19.02 -5.51
N LYS A 480 -16.30 18.59 -5.90
CA LYS A 480 -15.52 17.50 -5.28
C LYS A 480 -14.23 17.98 -4.61
N ALA A 481 -14.18 19.23 -4.16
CA ALA A 481 -13.03 19.80 -3.45
C ALA A 481 -12.53 18.93 -2.27
N GLY A 482 -13.45 18.27 -1.55
CA GLY A 482 -13.11 17.33 -0.47
C GLY A 482 -12.42 16.04 -0.96
N ASP A 483 -12.87 15.46 -2.09
CA ASP A 483 -12.21 14.30 -2.70
C ASP A 483 -10.81 14.68 -3.21
N ALA A 484 -10.66 15.88 -3.78
CA ALA A 484 -9.37 16.42 -4.20
C ALA A 484 -8.42 16.64 -3.00
N ALA A 485 -8.93 17.10 -1.85
CA ALA A 485 -8.13 17.20 -0.62
C ALA A 485 -7.64 15.82 -0.15
N LEU A 486 -8.49 14.79 -0.24
CA LEU A 486 -8.10 13.41 0.06
C LEU A 486 -7.02 12.91 -0.91
N ALA A 487 -7.17 13.18 -2.21
CA ALA A 487 -6.20 12.82 -3.24
C ALA A 487 -4.84 13.53 -3.01
N ALA A 488 -4.83 14.79 -2.58
CA ALA A 488 -3.62 15.50 -2.17
C ALA A 488 -2.89 14.79 -1.03
N VAL A 489 -3.61 14.38 0.03
CA VAL A 489 -3.04 13.60 1.15
C VAL A 489 -2.49 12.26 0.68
N GLN A 490 -3.20 11.55 -0.20
CA GLN A 490 -2.75 10.27 -0.75
C GLN A 490 -1.49 10.44 -1.61
N ALA A 491 -1.42 11.48 -2.43
CA ALA A 491 -0.26 11.80 -3.27
C ALA A 491 0.98 12.22 -2.43
N TYR A 492 0.81 13.04 -1.38
CA TYR A 492 1.91 13.32 -0.44
C TYR A 492 2.39 12.05 0.29
N ARG A 493 1.48 11.14 0.68
CA ARG A 493 1.85 9.85 1.30
C ARG A 493 2.59 8.92 0.33
N ALA A 494 2.18 8.90 -0.93
CA ALA A 494 2.88 8.15 -1.98
C ALA A 494 4.29 8.72 -2.22
N TRP A 495 4.45 10.05 -2.29
CA TRP A 495 5.76 10.70 -2.39
C TRP A 495 6.65 10.34 -1.19
N LEU A 496 6.16 10.47 0.04
CA LEU A 496 6.91 10.13 1.27
C LEU A 496 7.49 8.70 1.26
N ALA A 497 6.75 7.73 0.73
CA ALA A 497 7.21 6.34 0.63
C ALA A 497 8.47 6.22 -0.25
N VAL A 498 8.49 6.88 -1.40
CA VAL A 498 9.59 6.82 -2.39
C VAL A 498 10.63 7.94 -2.26
N ALA A 499 10.36 8.96 -1.44
CA ALA A 499 11.18 10.17 -1.33
C ALA A 499 12.63 9.85 -0.92
N PRO A 500 13.63 10.53 -1.52
CA PRO A 500 15.01 10.49 -1.06
C PRO A 500 15.15 10.86 0.42
N ALA A 501 16.18 10.35 1.09
CA ALA A 501 16.41 10.62 2.52
C ALA A 501 16.51 12.12 2.88
N GLN A 502 16.91 12.96 1.92
CA GLN A 502 16.98 14.42 2.06
C GLN A 502 15.61 15.12 1.98
N GLU A 503 14.60 14.48 1.36
CA GLU A 503 13.26 15.04 1.18
C GLU A 503 12.23 14.47 2.16
N ARG A 504 12.51 13.33 2.82
CA ARG A 504 11.52 12.62 3.64
C ARG A 504 10.90 13.46 4.74
N ASP A 505 11.68 14.28 5.44
CA ASP A 505 11.14 15.16 6.49
C ASP A 505 10.17 16.20 5.91
N THR A 506 10.48 16.75 4.74
CA THR A 506 9.60 17.68 4.00
C THR A 506 8.32 16.97 3.50
N ALA A 507 8.45 15.76 2.96
CA ALA A 507 7.31 14.95 2.52
C ALA A 507 6.40 14.56 3.69
N GLN A 508 7.00 14.21 4.83
CA GLN A 508 6.28 13.88 6.06
C GLN A 508 5.53 15.08 6.63
N GLN A 509 6.16 16.27 6.63
CA GLN A 509 5.49 17.53 6.99
C GLN A 509 4.35 17.86 6.02
N ALA A 510 4.51 17.64 4.72
CA ALA A 510 3.45 17.86 3.73
C ALA A 510 2.24 16.92 3.94
N VAL A 511 2.49 15.63 4.25
CA VAL A 511 1.42 14.68 4.64
C VAL A 511 0.63 15.20 5.85
N ILE A 512 1.32 15.62 6.91
CA ILE A 512 0.68 16.10 8.14
C ILE A 512 -0.10 17.39 7.89
N ALA A 513 0.49 18.35 7.16
CA ALA A 513 -0.14 19.63 6.84
C ALA A 513 -1.40 19.44 5.97
N ALA A 514 -1.33 18.68 4.88
CA ALA A 514 -2.48 18.39 4.03
C ALA A 514 -3.59 17.63 4.77
N SER A 515 -3.22 16.72 5.68
CA SER A 515 -4.17 15.97 6.51
C SER A 515 -4.89 16.85 7.53
N ALA A 516 -4.17 17.80 8.14
CA ALA A 516 -4.75 18.80 9.03
C ALA A 516 -5.64 19.80 8.28
N GLN A 517 -5.23 20.23 7.08
CA GLN A 517 -5.99 21.16 6.23
C GLN A 517 -7.29 20.53 5.71
N LEU A 518 -7.27 19.26 5.29
CA LEU A 518 -8.48 18.50 4.97
C LEU A 518 -9.42 18.47 6.17
N ALA A 519 -8.87 18.19 7.36
CA ALA A 519 -9.65 18.06 8.58
C ALA A 519 -10.17 19.37 9.18
N SER A 520 -9.66 20.53 8.77
CA SER A 520 -10.17 21.84 9.16
C SER A 520 -11.16 22.42 8.15
N VAL A 521 -10.87 22.32 6.85
CA VAL A 521 -11.71 22.87 5.76
C VAL A 521 -12.92 21.98 5.46
N PHE A 522 -12.77 20.65 5.54
CA PHE A 522 -13.83 19.68 5.22
C PHE A 522 -14.22 18.85 6.47
N PRO A 523 -14.83 19.46 7.50
CA PRO A 523 -15.12 18.80 8.78
C PRO A 523 -16.10 17.61 8.67
N HIS A 524 -16.91 17.58 7.61
CA HIS A 524 -17.89 16.51 7.33
C HIS A 524 -17.40 15.46 6.32
N HIS A 525 -16.14 15.54 5.86
CA HIS A 525 -15.61 14.58 4.88
C HIS A 525 -15.55 13.16 5.49
N PRO A 526 -16.06 12.11 4.81
CA PRO A 526 -16.17 10.77 5.40
C PRO A 526 -14.81 10.20 5.84
N GLU A 527 -13.75 10.53 5.10
CA GLU A 527 -12.39 10.04 5.35
C GLU A 527 -11.58 10.88 6.35
N ARG A 528 -12.13 12.02 6.81
CA ARG A 528 -11.44 12.97 7.71
C ARG A 528 -10.77 12.27 8.89
N SER A 529 -11.51 11.46 9.62
CA SER A 529 -11.02 10.84 10.85
C SER A 529 -9.98 9.76 10.61
N ARG A 530 -10.02 9.06 9.46
CA ARG A 530 -8.97 8.10 9.08
C ARG A 530 -7.68 8.83 8.69
N VAL A 531 -7.78 9.93 7.96
CA VAL A 531 -6.65 10.78 7.53
C VAL A 531 -5.93 11.43 8.72
N VAL A 532 -6.68 12.01 9.68
CA VAL A 532 -6.10 12.58 10.90
C VAL A 532 -5.40 11.50 11.73
N LEU A 533 -6.05 10.35 11.91
CA LEU A 533 -5.54 9.28 12.76
C LEU A 533 -4.29 8.61 12.18
N ALA A 534 -4.23 8.37 10.87
CA ALA A 534 -3.01 7.89 10.21
C ALA A 534 -1.85 8.87 10.37
N SER A 535 -2.12 10.18 10.38
CA SER A 535 -1.10 11.21 10.56
C SER A 535 -0.62 11.32 12.01
N ALA A 536 -1.49 11.00 12.97
CA ALA A 536 -1.12 10.83 14.38
C ALA A 536 -0.31 9.54 14.62
N GLU A 537 -0.59 8.46 13.88
CA GLU A 537 0.23 7.24 13.87
C GLU A 537 1.66 7.53 13.34
N ASP A 538 1.79 8.31 12.26
CA ASP A 538 3.10 8.76 11.75
C ASP A 538 3.84 9.65 12.77
N LEU A 539 3.17 10.66 13.34
CA LEU A 539 3.74 11.56 14.36
C LEU A 539 4.21 10.80 15.62
N TYR A 540 3.50 9.73 16.01
CA TYR A 540 3.88 8.89 17.14
C TYR A 540 5.17 8.10 16.85
N ALA A 541 5.34 7.57 15.63
CA ALA A 541 6.57 6.91 15.20
C ALA A 541 7.78 7.86 15.22
N LEU A 542 7.55 9.15 14.93
CA LEU A 542 8.55 10.23 15.01
C LEU A 542 8.77 10.77 16.44
N LYS A 543 8.09 10.22 17.45
CA LYS A 543 8.10 10.66 18.86
C LYS A 543 7.60 12.09 19.11
N ARG A 544 6.83 12.67 18.18
CA ARG A 544 6.28 14.04 18.26
C ARG A 544 4.98 14.04 19.08
N TYR A 545 5.05 13.56 20.31
CA TYR A 545 3.88 13.17 21.12
C TYR A 545 2.88 14.31 21.37
N ASP A 546 3.33 15.55 21.56
CA ASP A 546 2.42 16.70 21.76
C ASP A 546 1.51 16.95 20.55
N GLU A 547 2.00 16.70 19.33
CA GLU A 547 1.22 16.85 18.09
C GLU A 547 0.27 15.67 17.87
N VAL A 548 0.67 14.46 18.28
CA VAL A 548 -0.23 13.29 18.36
C VAL A 548 -1.43 13.61 19.24
N LEU A 549 -1.19 14.19 20.42
CA LEU A 549 -2.22 14.58 21.36
C LEU A 549 -3.08 15.75 20.85
N ALA A 550 -2.46 16.75 20.21
CA ALA A 550 -3.17 17.88 19.60
C ALA A 550 -4.13 17.45 18.47
N LEU A 551 -3.84 16.35 17.75
CA LEU A 551 -4.75 15.76 16.77
C LEU A 551 -5.79 14.84 17.41
N CYS A 552 -5.37 13.89 18.24
CA CYS A 552 -6.24 12.81 18.72
C CYS A 552 -7.16 13.21 19.88
N VAL A 553 -6.74 14.11 20.80
CA VAL A 553 -7.59 14.50 21.93
C VAL A 553 -8.84 15.28 21.46
N PRO A 554 -8.75 16.28 20.56
CA PRO A 554 -9.94 16.91 19.99
C PRO A 554 -10.77 15.95 19.13
N LEU A 555 -10.14 15.01 18.41
CA LEU A 555 -10.84 13.99 17.62
C LEU A 555 -11.69 13.05 18.50
N LEU A 556 -11.21 12.71 19.69
CA LEU A 556 -11.92 11.89 20.69
C LEU A 556 -12.93 12.67 21.55
N ALA A 557 -12.82 14.00 21.60
CA ALA A 557 -13.74 14.88 22.32
C ALA A 557 -14.90 15.41 21.45
N GLY A 558 -14.82 15.23 20.13
CA GLY A 558 -15.83 15.66 19.16
C GLY A 558 -17.01 14.68 19.00
N ALA A 559 -17.62 14.71 17.82
CA ALA A 559 -18.69 13.76 17.47
C ALA A 559 -18.17 12.30 17.45
N PRO A 560 -19.00 11.29 17.79
CA PRO A 560 -18.60 9.89 17.75
C PRO A 560 -18.03 9.47 16.39
N LEU A 561 -16.92 8.75 16.41
CA LEU A 561 -16.23 8.29 15.21
C LEU A 561 -17.08 7.27 14.43
N PRO A 562 -17.11 7.30 13.08
CA PRO A 562 -18.03 6.47 12.28
C PRO A 562 -17.86 4.95 12.43
N ALA A 563 -16.70 4.49 12.93
CA ALA A 563 -16.39 3.08 13.11
C ALA A 563 -15.66 2.85 14.44
N SER A 564 -16.06 1.81 15.18
CA SER A 564 -15.48 1.45 16.48
C SER A 564 -13.95 1.24 16.41
N SER A 565 -13.44 0.72 15.29
CA SER A 565 -12.01 0.52 15.04
C SER A 565 -11.20 1.81 14.93
N LEU A 566 -11.81 2.92 14.47
CA LEU A 566 -11.17 4.24 14.53
C LEU A 566 -11.10 4.75 15.97
N THR A 567 -12.15 4.51 16.77
CA THR A 567 -12.15 4.84 18.20
C THR A 567 -11.08 4.05 18.97
N GLN A 568 -10.98 2.74 18.73
CA GLN A 568 -9.95 1.88 19.31
C GLN A 568 -8.53 2.39 18.97
N LYS A 569 -8.23 2.62 17.68
CA LYS A 569 -6.93 3.17 17.24
C LYS A 569 -6.65 4.54 17.88
N ALA A 570 -7.60 5.47 17.85
CA ALA A 570 -7.42 6.82 18.41
C ALA A 570 -7.19 6.80 19.92
N LEU A 571 -7.96 5.99 20.67
CA LEU A 571 -7.74 5.78 22.10
C LEU A 571 -6.36 5.17 22.39
N SER A 572 -5.93 4.18 21.59
CA SER A 572 -4.61 3.55 21.75
C SER A 572 -3.48 4.54 21.50
N VAL A 573 -3.47 5.23 20.35
CA VAL A 573 -2.43 6.20 19.99
C VAL A 573 -2.36 7.36 21.00
N THR A 574 -3.50 7.78 21.56
CA THR A 574 -3.56 8.78 22.63
C THR A 574 -2.98 8.26 23.96
N ALA A 575 -3.36 7.05 24.37
CA ALA A 575 -2.85 6.42 25.59
C ALA A 575 -1.34 6.14 25.52
N ASP A 576 -0.88 5.67 24.35
CA ASP A 576 0.51 5.44 23.99
C ASP A 576 1.33 6.73 24.07
N ALA A 577 0.84 7.84 23.49
CA ALA A 577 1.49 9.15 23.55
C ALA A 577 1.62 9.69 24.98
N PHE A 578 0.55 9.65 25.78
CA PHE A 578 0.62 10.05 27.19
C PHE A 578 1.55 9.15 28.02
N PHE A 579 1.59 7.84 27.73
CA PHE A 579 2.51 6.90 28.38
C PHE A 579 3.98 7.22 28.05
N ALA A 580 4.27 7.55 26.79
CA ALA A 580 5.61 7.91 26.33
C ALA A 580 6.10 9.30 26.83
N GLN A 581 5.20 10.14 27.34
CA GLN A 581 5.51 11.41 28.02
C GLN A 581 5.55 11.28 29.56
N ASP A 582 5.61 10.07 30.12
CA ASP A 582 5.50 9.79 31.58
C ASP A 582 4.19 10.34 32.23
N ASN A 583 3.19 10.72 31.43
CA ASN A 583 1.90 11.24 31.91
C ASN A 583 0.93 10.09 32.22
N TYR A 584 1.37 9.23 33.15
CA TYR A 584 0.67 8.00 33.54
C TYR A 584 -0.76 8.24 34.03
N THR A 585 -1.07 9.43 34.56
CA THR A 585 -2.44 9.81 34.97
C THR A 585 -3.38 9.96 33.77
N GLN A 586 -2.94 10.54 32.65
CA GLN A 586 -3.74 10.57 31.43
C GLN A 586 -3.71 9.22 30.71
N ALA A 587 -2.55 8.56 30.62
CA ALA A 587 -2.42 7.25 30.00
C ALA A 587 -3.41 6.23 30.59
N GLU A 588 -3.55 6.18 31.93
CA GLU A 588 -4.53 5.35 32.62
C GLU A 588 -5.98 5.62 32.16
N ILE A 589 -6.37 6.89 31.97
CA ILE A 589 -7.72 7.29 31.55
C ILE A 589 -8.01 6.77 30.13
N TYR A 590 -7.06 6.87 29.21
CA TYR A 590 -7.26 6.43 27.83
C TYR A 590 -7.16 4.90 27.66
N TYR A 591 -6.23 4.22 28.34
CA TYR A 591 -6.22 2.74 28.38
C TYR A 591 -7.49 2.16 29.04
N SER A 592 -8.00 2.79 30.11
CA SER A 592 -9.26 2.34 30.77
C SER A 592 -10.48 2.48 29.87
N LYS A 593 -10.50 3.45 28.93
CA LYS A 593 -11.54 3.57 27.90
C LYS A 593 -11.33 2.57 26.76
N LEU A 594 -10.08 2.31 26.37
CA LEU A 594 -9.73 1.39 25.29
C LEU A 594 -10.04 -0.07 25.63
N LEU A 595 -9.61 -0.53 26.81
CA LEU A 595 -9.60 -1.95 27.17
C LEU A 595 -10.97 -2.67 27.01
N PRO A 596 -12.12 -2.10 27.44
CA PRO A 596 -13.43 -2.75 27.23
C PRO A 596 -13.94 -2.72 25.79
N MET A 597 -13.27 -2.00 24.87
CA MET A 597 -13.59 -2.00 23.44
C MET A 597 -12.82 -3.07 22.65
N LEU A 598 -11.83 -3.73 23.24
CA LEU A 598 -10.92 -4.65 22.54
C LEU A 598 -11.38 -6.11 22.62
N GLU A 599 -11.06 -6.89 21.59
CA GLU A 599 -11.29 -8.33 21.58
C GLU A 599 -10.46 -9.02 22.67
N ALA A 600 -11.10 -9.94 23.39
CA ALA A 600 -10.48 -10.71 24.46
C ALA A 600 -9.24 -11.47 23.96
N GLU A 601 -8.21 -11.52 24.79
CA GLU A 601 -6.91 -12.16 24.50
C GLU A 601 -6.12 -11.64 23.28
N SER A 602 -6.62 -10.64 22.55
CA SER A 602 -5.87 -10.02 21.44
C SER A 602 -4.55 -9.41 21.92
N ALA A 603 -3.55 -9.33 21.02
CA ALA A 603 -2.25 -8.75 21.35
C ALA A 603 -2.36 -7.29 21.82
N LEU A 604 -3.28 -6.52 21.23
CA LEU A 604 -3.57 -5.14 21.63
C LEU A 604 -4.23 -5.07 23.02
N GLN A 605 -5.14 -5.99 23.35
CA GLN A 605 -5.75 -6.07 24.68
C GLN A 605 -4.71 -6.41 25.75
N LYS A 606 -3.80 -7.35 25.46
CA LYS A 606 -2.69 -7.71 26.36
C LYS A 606 -1.72 -6.54 26.57
N MET A 607 -1.36 -5.81 25.51
CA MET A 607 -0.54 -4.58 25.60
C MET A 607 -1.23 -3.48 26.41
N ALA A 608 -2.51 -3.21 26.15
CA ALA A 608 -3.27 -2.17 26.84
C ALA A 608 -3.47 -2.49 28.33
N ALA A 609 -3.68 -3.76 28.69
CA ALA A 609 -3.77 -4.20 30.09
C ALA A 609 -2.44 -4.02 30.84
N ASP A 610 -1.32 -4.38 30.21
CA ASP A 610 0.02 -4.23 30.80
C ASP A 610 0.42 -2.75 30.96
N ARG A 611 0.23 -1.91 29.93
CA ARG A 611 0.51 -0.48 30.05
C ARG A 611 -0.45 0.25 31.00
N LEU A 612 -1.68 -0.22 31.14
CA LEU A 612 -2.61 0.26 32.17
C LEU A 612 -2.08 -0.04 33.58
N SER A 613 -1.66 -1.29 33.86
CA SER A 613 -1.14 -1.66 35.18
C SER A 613 0.19 -0.98 35.50
N VAL A 614 1.09 -0.84 34.51
CA VAL A 614 2.33 -0.04 34.65
C VAL A 614 2.00 1.43 34.94
N SER A 615 1.00 2.02 34.27
CA SER A 615 0.59 3.41 34.54
C SER A 615 0.11 3.58 35.99
N VAL A 616 -0.73 2.66 36.48
CA VAL A 616 -1.20 2.68 37.88
C VAL A 616 -0.04 2.48 38.86
N TYR A 617 0.90 1.57 38.56
CA TYR A 617 2.10 1.33 39.37
C TYR A 617 2.99 2.58 39.47
N ARG A 618 3.28 3.24 38.35
CA ARG A 618 4.08 4.48 38.32
C ARG A 618 3.42 5.62 39.10
N ARG A 619 2.09 5.74 39.04
CA ARG A 619 1.34 6.67 39.92
C ARG A 619 1.50 6.30 41.40
N GLY A 620 1.56 5.00 41.73
CA GLY A 620 1.88 4.50 43.07
C GLY A 620 3.28 4.90 43.54
N GLU A 621 4.29 4.83 42.67
CA GLU A 621 5.64 5.30 42.97
C GLU A 621 5.70 6.82 43.19
N VAL A 622 4.96 7.61 42.40
CA VAL A 622 4.85 9.06 42.63
C VAL A 622 4.20 9.36 43.99
N ALA A 623 3.13 8.64 44.36
CA ALA A 623 2.49 8.79 45.66
C ALA A 623 3.42 8.39 46.84
N ARG A 624 4.17 7.27 46.68
CA ARG A 624 5.20 6.82 47.64
C ARG A 624 6.26 7.90 47.85
N ASN A 625 6.77 8.47 46.76
CA ASN A 625 7.82 9.47 46.79
C ASN A 625 7.32 10.84 47.31
N ALA A 626 6.01 11.10 47.23
CA ALA A 626 5.35 12.25 47.85
C ALA A 626 4.98 12.03 49.34
N GLY A 627 5.22 10.84 49.90
CA GLY A 627 4.92 10.48 51.28
C GLY A 627 3.47 10.06 51.56
N ASP A 628 2.60 10.00 50.55
CA ASP A 628 1.23 9.47 50.70
C ASP A 628 1.22 7.94 50.57
N SER A 629 1.68 7.27 51.63
CA SER A 629 1.69 5.80 51.69
C SER A 629 0.30 5.17 51.58
N VAL A 630 -0.78 5.90 51.90
CA VAL A 630 -2.16 5.36 51.79
C VAL A 630 -2.60 5.34 50.32
N LEU A 631 -2.40 6.43 49.59
CA LEU A 631 -2.63 6.48 48.14
C LEU A 631 -1.69 5.51 47.40
N ALA A 632 -0.41 5.48 47.77
CA ALA A 632 0.57 4.58 47.18
C ALA A 632 0.17 3.11 47.35
N ALA A 633 -0.19 2.68 48.56
CA ALA A 633 -0.68 1.33 48.82
C ALA A 633 -1.90 0.97 47.95
N ASN A 634 -2.90 1.86 47.89
CA ASN A 634 -4.12 1.63 47.09
C ASN A 634 -3.81 1.53 45.59
N LEU A 635 -2.90 2.37 45.06
CA LEU A 635 -2.46 2.32 43.67
C LEU A 635 -1.67 1.05 43.37
N PHE A 636 -0.70 0.67 44.21
CA PHE A 636 0.05 -0.57 44.05
C PHE A 636 -0.86 -1.82 44.12
N MET A 637 -1.82 -1.87 45.05
CA MET A 637 -2.82 -2.96 45.08
C MET A 637 -3.65 -3.02 43.79
N ARG A 638 -4.07 -1.87 43.24
CA ARG A 638 -4.82 -1.83 41.97
C ARG A 638 -3.95 -2.20 40.76
N ALA A 639 -2.66 -1.85 40.75
CA ALA A 639 -1.72 -2.32 39.74
C ALA A 639 -1.54 -3.85 39.78
N ALA A 640 -1.45 -4.44 40.99
CA ALA A 640 -1.40 -5.89 41.18
C ALA A 640 -2.70 -6.60 40.75
N GLN A 641 -3.86 -5.94 40.85
CA GLN A 641 -5.14 -6.48 40.35
C GLN A 641 -5.28 -6.37 38.83
N LEU A 642 -4.77 -5.30 38.21
CA LEU A 642 -4.89 -5.06 36.77
C LEU A 642 -3.81 -5.75 35.93
N SER A 643 -2.65 -6.06 36.51
CA SER A 643 -1.51 -6.52 35.72
C SER A 643 -1.66 -7.95 35.18
N PRO A 644 -1.43 -8.19 33.87
CA PRO A 644 -1.38 -9.53 33.30
C PRO A 644 -0.08 -10.28 33.67
N THR A 645 1.02 -9.56 33.89
CA THR A 645 2.35 -10.15 34.12
C THR A 645 2.51 -10.62 35.57
N ALA A 646 3.21 -11.73 35.80
CA ALA A 646 3.45 -12.25 37.15
C ALA A 646 4.42 -11.37 37.96
N GLU A 647 5.44 -10.83 37.29
CA GLU A 647 6.50 -9.99 37.89
C GLU A 647 5.95 -8.67 38.43
N LEU A 648 5.23 -7.89 37.62
CA LEU A 648 4.63 -6.63 38.08
C LEU A 648 3.57 -6.87 39.17
N ARG A 649 2.84 -8.00 39.15
CA ARG A 649 1.94 -8.37 40.25
C ARG A 649 2.70 -8.67 41.55
N ALA A 650 3.84 -9.33 41.46
CA ALA A 650 4.69 -9.60 42.62
C ALA A 650 5.26 -8.30 43.20
N ASN A 651 5.89 -7.48 42.36
CA ASN A 651 6.46 -6.18 42.76
C ASN A 651 5.39 -5.26 43.37
N ALA A 652 4.26 -5.06 42.67
CA ALA A 652 3.17 -4.21 43.14
C ALA A 652 2.51 -4.74 44.43
N SER A 653 2.39 -6.06 44.61
CA SER A 653 1.92 -6.63 45.89
C SER A 653 2.89 -6.37 47.04
N PHE A 654 4.20 -6.47 46.78
CA PHE A 654 5.23 -6.21 47.78
C PHE A 654 5.30 -4.71 48.14
N ASP A 655 5.33 -3.81 47.15
CA ASP A 655 5.32 -2.36 47.38
C ASP A 655 4.06 -1.91 48.13
N ALA A 656 2.88 -2.46 47.78
CA ALA A 656 1.65 -2.22 48.52
C ALA A 656 1.79 -2.60 50.01
N ALA A 657 2.35 -3.78 50.30
CA ALA A 657 2.61 -4.20 51.67
C ALA A 657 3.63 -3.31 52.39
N GLY A 658 4.71 -2.90 51.72
CA GLY A 658 5.71 -1.97 52.28
C GLY A 658 5.10 -0.61 52.62
N GLN A 659 4.21 -0.07 51.79
CA GLN A 659 3.49 1.17 52.08
C GLN A 659 2.46 1.00 53.21
N LEU A 660 1.76 -0.13 53.28
CA LEU A 660 0.87 -0.45 54.40
C LEU A 660 1.64 -0.63 55.73
N TYR A 661 2.85 -1.18 55.70
CA TYR A 661 3.74 -1.23 56.87
C TYR A 661 4.18 0.17 57.29
N ALA A 662 4.64 1.00 56.35
CA ALA A 662 5.03 2.39 56.61
C ALA A 662 3.87 3.23 57.20
N SER A 663 2.64 3.02 56.71
CA SER A 663 1.43 3.68 57.22
C SER A 663 0.84 3.00 58.49
N GLN A 664 1.59 2.12 59.16
CA GLN A 664 1.17 1.38 60.37
C GLN A 664 -0.10 0.52 60.21
N GLY A 665 -0.47 0.20 58.97
CA GLY A 665 -1.64 -0.61 58.60
C GLY A 665 -1.41 -2.12 58.78
N TRP A 666 -0.80 -2.53 59.89
CA TRP A 666 -0.19 -3.85 60.09
C TRP A 666 -1.07 -5.04 59.66
N GLY A 667 -2.36 -5.04 60.02
CA GLY A 667 -3.27 -6.13 59.65
C GLY A 667 -3.49 -6.27 58.14
N LYS A 668 -3.52 -5.16 57.39
CA LYS A 668 -3.59 -5.18 55.93
C LYS A 668 -2.25 -5.57 55.31
N ALA A 669 -1.14 -5.04 55.82
CA ALA A 669 0.21 -5.41 55.39
C ALA A 669 0.45 -6.93 55.53
N ALA A 670 0.08 -7.51 56.68
CA ALA A 670 0.20 -8.94 56.93
C ALA A 670 -0.63 -9.79 55.95
N SER A 671 -1.87 -9.38 55.65
CA SER A 671 -2.71 -10.08 54.66
C SER A 671 -2.07 -10.04 53.27
N VAL A 672 -1.66 -8.85 52.80
CA VAL A 672 -1.06 -8.69 51.46
C VAL A 672 0.26 -9.47 51.35
N LEU A 673 1.08 -9.51 52.41
CA LEU A 673 2.30 -10.31 52.45
C LEU A 673 2.03 -11.83 52.50
N GLN A 674 1.00 -12.27 53.22
CA GLN A 674 0.60 -13.68 53.26
C GLN A 674 0.10 -14.14 51.88
N ASP A 675 -0.71 -13.34 51.20
CA ASP A 675 -1.17 -13.60 49.83
C ASP A 675 -0.01 -13.55 48.82
N PHE A 676 0.91 -12.59 48.97
CA PHE A 676 2.14 -12.50 48.18
C PHE A 676 3.00 -13.76 48.33
N GLN A 677 3.26 -14.24 49.55
CA GLN A 677 4.03 -15.48 49.76
C GLN A 677 3.34 -16.71 49.18
N ARG A 678 2.00 -16.76 49.24
CA ARG A 678 1.21 -17.86 48.68
C ARG A 678 1.23 -17.86 47.14
N ALA A 679 1.19 -16.68 46.52
CA ALA A 679 1.16 -16.53 45.07
C ALA A 679 2.56 -16.57 44.42
N PHE A 680 3.58 -16.07 45.12
CA PHE A 680 4.92 -15.82 44.58
C PHE A 680 6.08 -16.44 45.40
N PRO A 681 5.99 -17.70 45.90
CA PRO A 681 6.97 -18.28 46.86
C PRO A 681 8.39 -18.47 46.30
N ARG A 682 8.59 -18.30 44.98
CA ARG A 682 9.89 -18.37 44.30
C ARG A 682 10.36 -17.03 43.72
N HIS A 683 9.67 -15.93 44.03
CA HIS A 683 10.07 -14.60 43.57
C HIS A 683 11.31 -14.09 44.32
N ALA A 684 12.11 -13.22 43.69
CA ALA A 684 13.33 -12.69 44.31
C ALA A 684 13.07 -12.01 45.66
N MET A 685 11.92 -11.32 45.79
CA MET A 685 11.51 -10.64 47.02
C MET A 685 10.82 -11.56 48.05
N ALA A 686 10.73 -12.88 47.82
CA ALA A 686 10.09 -13.81 48.75
C ALA A 686 10.85 -13.96 50.08
N ALA A 687 12.17 -13.75 50.10
CA ALA A 687 12.94 -13.74 51.34
C ALA A 687 12.63 -12.48 52.18
N GLU A 688 12.69 -11.29 51.56
CA GLU A 688 12.35 -10.02 52.21
C GLU A 688 10.88 -9.94 52.63
N GLY A 689 9.97 -10.52 51.85
CA GLY A 689 8.54 -10.58 52.18
C GLY A 689 8.27 -11.39 53.45
N ASP A 690 9.10 -12.40 53.75
CA ASP A 690 8.99 -13.17 54.99
C ASP A 690 9.55 -12.36 56.18
N LYS A 691 10.66 -11.64 56.02
CA LYS A 691 11.21 -10.75 57.04
C LYS A 691 10.20 -9.67 57.42
N LEU A 692 9.66 -8.97 56.42
CA LEU A 692 8.65 -7.93 56.61
C LEU A 692 7.36 -8.49 57.23
N LEU A 693 6.93 -9.70 56.86
CA LEU A 693 5.75 -10.36 57.45
C LEU A 693 5.97 -10.74 58.92
N ALA A 694 7.15 -11.28 59.26
CA ALA A 694 7.50 -11.62 60.63
C ALA A 694 7.52 -10.37 61.53
N GLU A 695 8.15 -9.28 61.06
CA GLU A 695 8.08 -7.97 61.72
C GLU A 695 6.65 -7.45 61.83
N THR A 696 5.84 -7.55 60.77
CA THR A 696 4.45 -7.07 60.78
C THR A 696 3.62 -7.80 61.84
N TYR A 697 3.77 -9.12 61.96
CA TYR A 697 3.13 -9.89 63.03
C TYR A 697 3.66 -9.49 64.42
N GLN A 698 4.95 -9.23 64.57
CA GLN A 698 5.52 -8.78 65.85
C GLN A 698 5.03 -7.37 66.24
N LYS A 699 4.97 -6.42 65.30
CA LYS A 699 4.42 -5.05 65.48
C LYS A 699 2.92 -5.06 65.79
N SER A 700 2.17 -6.03 65.27
CA SER A 700 0.74 -6.22 65.54
C SER A 700 0.43 -7.15 66.72
N ALA A 701 1.42 -7.46 67.57
CA ALA A 701 1.27 -8.29 68.77
C ALA A 701 0.74 -9.71 68.49
N GLN A 702 1.13 -10.33 67.37
CA GLN A 702 0.79 -11.69 66.98
C GLN A 702 2.02 -12.64 67.05
N PRO A 703 2.60 -12.89 68.24
CA PRO A 703 3.91 -13.54 68.39
C PRO A 703 3.96 -14.97 67.84
N VAL A 704 2.85 -15.73 67.93
CA VAL A 704 2.78 -17.11 67.41
C VAL A 704 2.88 -17.16 65.87
N LEU A 705 2.31 -16.16 65.19
CA LEU A 705 2.41 -16.04 63.73
C LEU A 705 3.79 -15.51 63.31
N ALA A 706 4.33 -14.53 64.03
CA ALA A 706 5.71 -14.07 63.84
C ALA A 706 6.71 -15.23 63.98
N ALA A 707 6.57 -16.04 65.04
CA ALA A 707 7.41 -17.22 65.29
C ALA A 707 7.35 -18.24 64.15
N GLY A 708 6.17 -18.50 63.58
CA GLY A 708 6.01 -19.39 62.42
C GLY A 708 6.67 -18.89 61.14
N VAL A 709 6.73 -17.56 60.94
CA VAL A 709 7.44 -16.96 59.80
C VAL A 709 8.95 -16.94 60.04
N TYR A 710 9.40 -16.57 61.24
CA TYR A 710 10.82 -16.67 61.62
C TYR A 710 11.34 -18.12 61.53
N ALA A 711 10.55 -19.12 61.91
CA ALA A 711 10.89 -20.53 61.74
C ALA A 711 11.03 -20.92 60.25
N ARG A 712 10.22 -20.34 59.35
CA ARG A 712 10.38 -20.50 57.90
C ARG A 712 11.67 -19.84 57.40
N ILE A 713 11.96 -18.60 57.80
CA ILE A 713 13.21 -17.88 57.45
C ILE A 713 14.44 -18.70 57.86
N ALA A 714 14.44 -19.31 59.05
CA ALA A 714 15.53 -20.17 59.51
C ALA A 714 15.85 -21.34 58.57
N THR A 715 14.85 -21.87 57.85
CA THR A 715 15.02 -23.00 56.92
C THR A 715 15.40 -22.61 55.49
N ARG A 716 15.42 -21.31 55.15
CA ARG A 716 15.74 -20.81 53.81
C ARG A 716 17.23 -20.98 53.49
N SER A 717 17.61 -21.94 52.64
CA SER A 717 19.03 -22.20 52.32
C SER A 717 19.74 -21.03 51.61
N ASP A 718 18.96 -20.16 50.96
CA ASP A 718 19.36 -18.91 50.31
C ASP A 718 19.66 -17.76 51.29
N GLU A 719 19.21 -17.84 52.54
CA GLU A 719 19.50 -16.82 53.57
C GLU A 719 20.90 -16.98 54.19
N ALA A 720 21.48 -15.85 54.58
CA ALA A 720 22.79 -15.82 55.25
C ALA A 720 22.73 -16.52 56.63
N PHE A 721 23.81 -17.20 57.01
CA PHE A 721 23.89 -18.01 58.24
C PHE A 721 23.42 -17.25 59.49
N GLU A 722 23.89 -16.00 59.67
CA GLU A 722 23.47 -15.12 60.77
C GLU A 722 21.95 -14.85 60.76
N THR A 723 21.37 -14.51 59.61
CA THR A 723 19.92 -14.27 59.47
C THR A 723 19.13 -15.50 59.88
N ARG A 724 19.56 -16.69 59.45
CA ARG A 724 18.89 -17.95 59.78
C ARG A 724 18.99 -18.29 61.26
N ARG A 725 20.17 -18.09 61.88
CA ARG A 725 20.35 -18.27 63.33
C ARG A 725 19.46 -17.32 64.11
N GLN A 726 19.49 -16.02 63.79
CA GLN A 726 18.70 -15.01 64.48
C GLN A 726 17.20 -15.26 64.34
N ALA A 727 16.72 -15.62 63.14
CA ALA A 727 15.33 -16.02 62.93
C ALA A 727 14.96 -17.30 63.73
N SER A 728 15.83 -18.31 63.76
CA SER A 728 15.61 -19.54 64.55
C SER A 728 15.51 -19.23 66.06
N ALA A 729 16.41 -18.38 66.57
CA ALA A 729 16.39 -17.95 67.97
C ALA A 729 15.15 -17.09 68.31
N LEU A 730 14.73 -16.20 67.40
CA LEU A 730 13.51 -15.40 67.55
C LEU A 730 12.26 -16.28 67.54
N ALA A 731 12.17 -17.26 66.64
CA ALA A 731 11.06 -18.22 66.61
C ALA A 731 10.94 -19.01 67.93
N ALA A 732 12.06 -19.54 68.43
CA ALA A 732 12.12 -20.23 69.71
C ALA A 732 11.66 -19.32 70.89
N ARG A 733 12.21 -18.10 70.99
CA ARG A 733 11.87 -17.13 72.04
C ARG A 733 10.41 -16.66 71.96
N LEU A 734 9.86 -16.46 70.76
CA LEU A 734 8.48 -16.01 70.55
C LEU A 734 7.45 -17.11 70.81
N TYR A 735 7.74 -18.38 70.50
CA TYR A 735 6.87 -19.49 70.91
C TYR A 735 6.88 -19.68 72.44
N ASP A 736 8.05 -19.58 73.06
CA ASP A 736 8.21 -19.75 74.52
C ASP A 736 7.49 -18.63 75.30
N SER A 737 7.70 -17.37 74.93
CA SER A 737 7.03 -16.22 75.57
C SER A 737 5.51 -16.16 75.26
N ALA A 738 5.05 -16.75 74.15
CA ALA A 738 3.63 -16.93 73.85
C ALA A 738 3.01 -18.22 74.47
N GLY A 739 3.73 -18.91 75.36
CA GLY A 739 3.25 -20.09 76.08
C GLY A 739 3.06 -21.35 75.23
N GLN A 740 3.56 -21.37 74.00
CA GLN A 740 3.37 -22.47 73.05
C GLN A 740 4.37 -23.61 73.29
N GLY A 741 4.27 -24.28 74.44
CA GLY A 741 5.28 -25.21 74.97
C GLY A 741 5.85 -26.24 73.98
N GLU A 742 5.02 -26.90 73.17
CA GLU A 742 5.50 -27.87 72.18
C GLU A 742 6.17 -27.22 70.95
N ALA A 743 5.65 -26.09 70.49
CA ALA A 743 6.26 -25.32 69.40
C ALA A 743 7.61 -24.74 69.85
N ALA A 744 7.68 -24.25 71.10
CA ALA A 744 8.92 -23.80 71.73
C ALA A 744 9.92 -24.95 71.85
N ARG A 745 9.55 -26.10 72.44
CA ARG A 745 10.43 -27.28 72.50
C ARG A 745 10.96 -27.70 71.13
N THR A 746 10.10 -27.68 70.11
CA THR A 746 10.47 -28.04 68.73
C THR A 746 11.42 -27.01 68.11
N ALA A 747 11.11 -25.71 68.20
CA ALA A 747 11.96 -24.65 67.67
C ALA A 747 13.32 -24.60 68.37
N ILE A 748 13.37 -24.80 69.69
CA ILE A 748 14.60 -24.84 70.47
C ILE A 748 15.47 -26.05 70.06
N LYS A 749 14.90 -27.25 69.88
CA LYS A 749 15.61 -28.43 69.38
C LYS A 749 16.18 -28.20 67.97
N ASN A 750 15.38 -27.58 67.09
CA ASN A 750 15.81 -27.23 65.73
C ASN A 750 16.96 -26.19 65.75
N TYR A 751 16.90 -25.20 66.64
CA TYR A 751 18.00 -24.24 66.84
C TYR A 751 19.29 -24.97 67.22
N ILE A 752 19.26 -25.79 68.27
CA ILE A 752 20.46 -26.47 68.80
C ILE A 752 21.10 -27.39 67.74
N ALA A 753 20.28 -28.06 66.92
CA ALA A 753 20.75 -28.95 65.87
C ALA A 753 21.36 -28.23 64.65
N GLN A 754 20.89 -27.01 64.33
CA GLN A 754 21.34 -26.24 63.15
C GLN A 754 22.41 -25.20 63.49
N PHE A 755 22.39 -24.68 64.72
CA PHE A 755 23.22 -23.57 65.20
C PHE A 755 23.83 -23.90 66.58
N PRO A 756 24.71 -24.91 66.69
CA PRO A 756 25.40 -25.24 67.94
C PRO A 756 26.35 -24.12 68.42
N THR A 757 26.72 -23.20 67.52
CA THR A 757 27.49 -21.98 67.81
C THR A 757 26.65 -20.71 67.51
N PRO A 758 26.79 -19.64 68.31
CA PRO A 758 27.67 -19.49 69.47
C PRO A 758 27.19 -20.29 70.68
N LEU A 759 28.15 -20.90 71.40
CA LEU A 759 27.89 -21.88 72.46
C LEU A 759 26.90 -21.40 73.51
N LEU A 760 27.05 -20.15 73.97
CA LEU A 760 26.22 -19.58 75.04
C LEU A 760 24.73 -19.53 74.67
N GLU A 761 24.38 -19.10 73.45
CA GLU A 761 22.98 -19.06 73.00
C GLU A 761 22.41 -20.48 72.89
N ALA A 762 23.19 -21.42 72.36
CA ALA A 762 22.81 -22.84 72.27
C ALA A 762 22.71 -23.53 73.65
N GLN A 763 23.51 -23.13 74.65
CA GLN A 763 23.42 -23.66 76.01
C GLN A 763 22.26 -23.05 76.81
N GLN A 764 21.98 -21.75 76.68
CA GLN A 764 20.77 -21.13 77.24
C GLN A 764 19.52 -21.87 76.75
N PHE A 765 19.51 -22.25 75.46
CA PHE A 765 18.45 -23.07 74.87
C PHE A 765 18.40 -24.52 75.43
N ARG A 766 19.54 -25.19 75.65
CA ARG A 766 19.57 -26.50 76.34
C ARG A 766 19.09 -26.40 77.79
N GLN A 767 19.50 -25.36 78.53
CA GLN A 767 19.02 -25.09 79.88
C GLN A 767 17.51 -24.85 79.88
N ARG A 768 16.98 -24.11 78.90
CA ARG A 768 15.53 -23.93 78.75
C ARG A 768 14.82 -25.26 78.56
N LEU A 769 15.29 -26.15 77.69
CA LEU A 769 14.76 -27.52 77.57
C LEU A 769 14.84 -28.30 78.89
N ALA A 770 15.94 -28.20 79.64
CA ALA A 770 16.08 -28.81 80.96
C ALA A 770 15.02 -28.29 81.97
N THR A 771 14.68 -26.99 81.96
CA THR A 771 13.60 -26.43 82.79
C THR A 771 12.19 -26.77 82.31
N MET A 772 12.01 -27.10 81.03
CA MET A 772 10.71 -27.55 80.47
C MET A 772 10.46 -29.05 80.67
N ALA A 773 11.52 -29.83 80.91
CA ALA A 773 11.43 -31.23 81.29
C ALA A 773 11.13 -31.39 82.79
N LYS A 774 10.44 -32.47 83.18
CA LYS A 774 10.17 -32.76 84.59
C LYS A 774 11.50 -32.99 85.33
N ALA A 775 11.70 -32.33 86.47
CA ALA A 775 12.89 -32.51 87.31
C ALA A 775 13.19 -33.99 87.59
N ASN A 776 14.47 -34.35 87.54
CA ASN A 776 15.00 -35.72 87.65
C ASN A 776 14.43 -36.77 86.66
N SER A 777 13.70 -36.36 85.63
CA SER A 777 13.30 -37.28 84.54
C SER A 777 14.47 -37.62 83.60
N PRO A 778 14.42 -38.74 82.87
CA PRO A 778 15.47 -39.09 81.91
C PRO A 778 15.74 -38.00 80.85
N GLU A 779 14.71 -37.29 80.40
CA GLU A 779 14.85 -36.15 79.46
C GLU A 779 15.59 -34.98 80.12
N HIS A 780 15.19 -34.57 81.32
CA HIS A 780 15.85 -33.49 82.07
C HIS A 780 17.33 -33.81 82.32
N LEU A 781 17.64 -35.01 82.81
CA LEU A 781 19.02 -35.46 83.07
C LEU A 781 19.83 -35.60 81.77
N ASN A 782 19.19 -35.84 80.63
CA ASN A 782 19.86 -35.85 79.33
C ASN A 782 20.29 -34.44 78.92
N TYR A 783 19.41 -33.43 79.02
CA TYR A 783 19.79 -32.04 78.70
C TYR A 783 20.90 -31.51 79.60
N LEU A 784 20.92 -31.86 80.89
CA LEU A 784 22.05 -31.51 81.77
C LEU A 784 23.38 -32.09 81.27
N ARG A 785 23.41 -33.35 80.82
CA ARG A 785 24.59 -33.97 80.21
C ARG A 785 24.97 -33.32 78.88
N GLU A 786 23.99 -32.91 78.06
CA GLU A 786 24.24 -32.19 76.81
C GLU A 786 24.87 -30.81 77.02
N ILE A 787 24.53 -30.08 78.10
CA ILE A 787 25.18 -28.81 78.44
C ILE A 787 26.66 -29.04 78.77
N ILE A 788 26.95 -30.02 79.63
CA ILE A 788 28.31 -30.38 80.05
C ILE A 788 29.14 -30.86 78.85
N ALA A 789 28.59 -31.75 78.03
CA ALA A 789 29.28 -32.27 76.84
C ALA A 789 29.54 -31.17 75.80
N ALA A 790 28.62 -30.22 75.62
CA ALA A 790 28.82 -29.08 74.73
C ALA A 790 29.89 -28.09 75.24
N ASP A 791 30.07 -27.97 76.55
CA ASP A 791 31.13 -27.14 77.14
C ASP A 791 32.50 -27.83 77.04
N GLN A 792 32.55 -29.14 77.35
CA GLN A 792 33.77 -29.97 77.23
C GLN A 792 34.27 -30.12 75.78
N ALA A 793 33.39 -30.00 74.79
CA ALA A 793 33.73 -30.03 73.38
C ALA A 793 34.09 -28.64 72.79
N ALA A 794 34.08 -27.58 73.59
CA ALA A 794 34.35 -26.22 73.12
C ALA A 794 35.82 -25.84 73.24
N GLU A 795 36.41 -25.33 72.15
CA GLU A 795 37.80 -24.86 72.13
C GLU A 795 38.00 -23.56 72.94
N MET A 796 36.98 -22.69 72.97
CA MET A 796 36.98 -21.40 73.66
C MET A 796 35.60 -21.12 74.29
N PRO A 797 35.21 -21.82 75.37
CA PRO A 797 33.96 -21.53 76.08
C PRO A 797 34.05 -20.17 76.80
N LEU A 798 32.90 -19.52 76.96
CA LEU A 798 32.78 -18.26 77.72
C LEU A 798 32.54 -18.58 79.20
N VAL A 799 32.96 -17.69 80.10
CA VAL A 799 32.68 -17.83 81.55
C VAL A 799 31.17 -18.06 81.82
N ALA A 800 30.30 -17.41 81.03
CA ALA A 800 28.85 -17.59 81.11
C ALA A 800 28.34 -18.95 80.59
N SER A 801 29.06 -19.62 79.69
CA SER A 801 28.72 -20.99 79.24
C SER A 801 29.25 -22.04 80.23
N GLN A 802 30.48 -21.85 80.70
CA GLN A 802 31.07 -22.69 81.74
C GLN A 802 30.23 -22.70 83.02
N LEU A 803 29.62 -21.58 83.40
CA LEU A 803 28.71 -21.50 84.55
C LEU A 803 27.45 -22.37 84.37
N LEU A 804 26.89 -22.45 83.16
CA LEU A 804 25.74 -23.32 82.86
C LEU A 804 26.13 -24.80 82.94
N ALA A 805 27.35 -25.14 82.51
CA ALA A 805 27.88 -26.51 82.62
C ALA A 805 28.23 -26.89 84.07
N ALA A 806 28.75 -25.94 84.86
CA ALA A 806 29.03 -26.13 86.29
C ALA A 806 27.74 -26.35 87.10
N ASP A 807 26.70 -25.55 86.86
CA ASP A 807 25.36 -25.74 87.44
C ASP A 807 24.74 -27.08 87.02
N ALA A 808 24.80 -27.44 85.72
CA ALA A 808 24.32 -28.73 85.25
C ALA A 808 25.09 -29.91 85.88
N SER A 809 26.41 -29.78 86.08
CA SER A 809 27.22 -30.80 86.76
C SER A 809 26.87 -30.91 88.25
N LEU A 810 26.54 -29.79 88.91
CA LEU A 810 26.07 -29.80 90.30
C LEU A 810 24.69 -30.45 90.42
N GLN A 811 23.75 -30.11 89.53
CA GLN A 811 22.42 -30.73 89.51
C GLN A 811 22.50 -32.26 89.31
N LEU A 812 23.37 -32.75 88.42
CA LEU A 812 23.61 -34.20 88.29
C LEU A 812 24.25 -34.79 89.55
N ALA A 813 25.21 -34.09 90.19
CA ALA A 813 25.79 -34.53 91.45
C ALA A 813 24.77 -34.63 92.58
N MET A 814 23.76 -33.75 92.63
CA MET A 814 22.66 -33.84 93.61
C MET A 814 21.81 -35.10 93.41
N VAL A 815 21.62 -35.54 92.16
CA VAL A 815 20.93 -36.81 91.87
C VAL A 815 21.76 -38.01 92.30
N ASP A 816 23.08 -37.99 92.08
CA ASP A 816 23.98 -39.05 92.57
C ASP A 816 24.03 -39.08 94.12
N VAL A 817 24.08 -37.91 94.78
CA VAL A 817 23.99 -37.79 96.26
C VAL A 817 22.67 -38.34 96.78
N GLN A 818 21.53 -37.98 96.16
CA GLN A 818 20.22 -38.53 96.53
C GLN A 818 20.15 -40.04 96.31
N GLN A 819 20.71 -40.54 95.19
CA GLN A 819 20.76 -41.95 94.87
C GLN A 819 21.67 -42.74 95.82
N ALA A 820 22.80 -42.17 96.24
CA ALA A 820 23.65 -42.75 97.28
C ALA A 820 22.92 -42.79 98.63
N ASN A 821 22.30 -41.68 99.03
CA ASN A 821 21.57 -41.57 100.29
C ASN A 821 20.35 -42.51 100.39
N SER A 822 19.70 -42.84 99.27
CA SER A 822 18.59 -43.81 99.23
C SER A 822 19.00 -45.28 99.36
N VAL A 823 20.30 -45.63 99.30
CA VAL A 823 20.76 -47.00 99.56
C VAL A 823 20.88 -47.21 101.07
N GLU A 824 19.88 -47.87 101.65
CA GLU A 824 19.83 -48.29 103.05
C GLU A 824 20.77 -49.47 103.34
N LEU A 825 21.32 -49.50 104.57
CA LEU A 825 22.18 -50.58 105.06
C LEU A 825 21.35 -51.66 105.79
N ARG A 826 20.64 -52.46 105.00
CA ARG A 826 19.84 -53.61 105.46
C ARG A 826 20.62 -54.93 105.46
N LEU A 827 20.14 -55.91 106.21
CA LEU A 827 20.66 -57.28 106.27
C LEU A 827 20.42 -58.04 104.94
N PRO A 828 21.36 -58.91 104.51
CA PRO A 828 22.73 -59.03 105.02
C PRO A 828 23.58 -57.82 104.62
N ILE A 829 24.29 -57.21 105.58
CA ILE A 829 25.10 -55.99 105.36
C ILE A 829 26.14 -56.17 104.24
N ALA A 830 26.67 -57.39 104.07
CA ALA A 830 27.58 -57.74 102.97
C ALA A 830 27.02 -57.47 101.55
N ASN A 831 25.69 -57.40 101.38
CA ASN A 831 25.04 -57.10 100.11
C ASN A 831 24.68 -55.62 99.95
N SER A 832 24.37 -54.91 101.04
CA SER A 832 23.94 -53.51 101.03
C SER A 832 25.12 -52.53 101.09
N LEU A 833 26.13 -52.80 101.93
CA LEU A 833 27.29 -51.95 102.13
C LEU A 833 28.11 -51.70 100.85
N PRO A 834 28.48 -52.73 100.02
CA PRO A 834 29.21 -52.47 98.78
C PRO A 834 28.39 -51.70 97.74
N ARG A 835 27.04 -51.78 97.79
CA ARG A 835 26.15 -51.00 96.92
C ARG A 835 26.12 -49.54 97.36
N ARG A 836 26.00 -49.28 98.66
CA ARG A 836 26.07 -47.92 99.24
C ARG A 836 27.42 -47.27 98.98
N GLN A 837 28.53 -47.98 99.21
CA GLN A 837 29.88 -47.49 98.95
C GLN A 837 30.10 -47.11 97.47
N ARG A 838 29.66 -47.94 96.51
CA ARG A 838 29.76 -47.62 95.08
C ARG A 838 28.94 -46.38 94.70
N ALA A 839 27.68 -46.29 95.15
CA ALA A 839 26.84 -45.13 94.87
C ALA A 839 27.42 -43.84 95.51
N MET A 840 27.96 -43.96 96.73
CA MET A 840 28.65 -42.87 97.42
C MET A 840 29.91 -42.42 96.66
N GLN A 841 30.71 -43.34 96.11
CA GLN A 841 31.87 -42.97 95.29
C GLN A 841 31.45 -42.22 94.02
N THR A 842 30.41 -42.68 93.31
CA THR A 842 29.86 -41.96 92.14
C THR A 842 29.46 -40.52 92.51
N ALA A 843 28.81 -40.35 93.67
CA ALA A 843 28.40 -39.04 94.17
C ALA A 843 29.60 -38.15 94.53
N ILE A 844 30.62 -38.68 95.21
CA ILE A 844 31.89 -37.97 95.49
C ILE A 844 32.55 -37.52 94.17
N ASP A 845 32.64 -38.40 93.18
CA ASP A 845 33.25 -38.09 91.89
C ASP A 845 32.45 -37.03 91.10
N SER A 846 31.11 -37.04 91.19
CA SER A 846 30.25 -36.03 90.58
C SER A 846 30.33 -34.67 91.29
N LEU A 847 30.40 -34.65 92.62
CA LEU A 847 30.64 -33.43 93.39
C LEU A 847 32.02 -32.83 93.08
N ALA A 848 33.06 -33.67 92.97
CA ALA A 848 34.40 -33.24 92.57
C ALA A 848 34.42 -32.65 91.15
N ARG A 849 33.70 -33.26 90.18
CA ARG A 849 33.53 -32.71 88.82
C ARG A 849 32.83 -31.34 88.83
N ALA A 850 31.78 -31.17 89.63
CA ALA A 850 31.09 -29.89 89.75
C ALA A 850 32.01 -28.80 90.35
N ALA A 851 32.75 -29.14 91.41
CA ALA A 851 33.70 -28.24 92.05
C ALA A 851 34.90 -27.86 91.16
N ALA A 852 35.33 -28.75 90.25
CA ALA A 852 36.46 -28.51 89.36
C ALA A 852 36.27 -27.35 88.38
N TYR A 853 35.03 -26.89 88.16
CA TYR A 853 34.75 -25.66 87.38
C TYR A 853 35.17 -24.36 88.09
N GLY A 854 35.49 -24.39 89.39
CA GLY A 854 36.07 -23.25 90.11
C GLY A 854 35.11 -22.09 90.45
N PHE A 855 33.86 -22.10 89.97
CA PHE A 855 32.86 -21.10 90.38
C PHE A 855 32.58 -21.20 91.89
N ALA A 856 32.65 -20.07 92.59
CA ALA A 856 32.56 -20.01 94.05
C ALA A 856 31.32 -20.71 94.62
N ASP A 857 30.11 -20.35 94.15
CA ASP A 857 28.87 -20.96 94.64
C ASP A 857 28.79 -22.46 94.33
N ILE A 858 29.19 -22.89 93.13
CA ILE A 858 29.18 -24.31 92.75
C ILE A 858 30.16 -25.13 93.60
N THR A 859 31.40 -24.65 93.71
CA THR A 859 32.48 -25.28 94.48
C THR A 859 32.13 -25.41 95.95
N THR A 860 31.49 -24.38 96.51
CA THR A 860 31.14 -24.35 97.94
C THR A 860 29.84 -25.05 98.28
N VAL A 861 28.87 -25.16 97.35
CA VAL A 861 27.74 -26.09 97.52
C VAL A 861 28.25 -27.52 97.39
N ALA A 862 29.04 -27.86 96.36
CA ALA A 862 29.61 -29.21 96.22
C ALA A 862 30.45 -29.64 97.44
N GLY A 863 31.25 -28.73 98.01
CA GLY A 863 32.01 -28.97 99.24
C GLY A 863 31.15 -29.17 100.49
N HIS A 864 29.98 -28.53 100.57
CA HIS A 864 29.01 -28.78 101.64
C HIS A 864 28.35 -30.15 101.49
N GLU A 865 27.79 -30.42 100.30
CA GLU A 865 27.03 -31.65 100.04
C GLU A 865 27.95 -32.91 100.08
N LEU A 866 29.27 -32.75 99.90
CA LEU A 866 30.28 -33.77 100.21
C LEU A 866 30.37 -34.10 101.71
N GLY A 867 30.39 -33.07 102.57
CA GLY A 867 30.35 -33.26 104.02
C GLY A 867 29.05 -33.90 104.48
N GLU A 868 27.91 -33.46 103.91
CA GLU A 868 26.61 -34.10 104.16
C GLU A 868 26.57 -35.56 103.68
N LEU A 869 27.17 -35.90 102.55
CA LEU A 869 27.23 -37.28 102.05
C LEU A 869 28.02 -38.19 103.02
N TYR A 870 29.12 -37.71 103.59
CA TYR A 870 29.85 -38.41 104.67
C TYR A 870 29.02 -38.50 105.96
N ARG A 871 28.39 -37.40 106.39
CA ARG A 871 27.53 -37.34 107.60
C ARG A 871 26.36 -38.33 107.53
N HIS A 872 25.65 -38.36 106.40
CA HIS A 872 24.56 -39.31 106.17
C HIS A 872 25.04 -40.76 106.09
N PHE A 873 26.27 -41.03 105.67
CA PHE A 873 26.81 -42.39 105.65
C PHE A 873 27.23 -42.87 107.05
N ALA A 874 27.87 -42.02 107.86
CA ALA A 874 28.13 -42.31 109.28
C ALA A 874 26.83 -42.59 110.04
N ALA A 875 25.83 -41.72 109.89
CA ALA A 875 24.51 -41.90 110.50
C ALA A 875 23.76 -43.15 109.98
N ALA A 876 24.02 -43.61 108.75
CA ALA A 876 23.44 -44.83 108.19
C ALA A 876 24.13 -46.11 108.68
N LEU A 877 25.43 -46.05 109.05
CA LEU A 877 26.14 -47.16 109.69
C LEU A 877 25.61 -47.40 111.12
N ILE A 878 25.53 -46.34 111.93
CA ILE A 878 24.99 -46.39 113.30
C ILE A 878 23.53 -46.88 113.32
N LYS A 879 22.74 -46.50 112.30
CA LYS A 879 21.32 -46.90 112.15
C LYS A 879 21.10 -48.14 111.26
N SER A 880 22.14 -48.93 111.00
CA SER A 880 22.03 -50.13 110.15
C SER A 880 21.26 -51.26 110.86
N GLU A 881 20.71 -52.20 110.09
CA GLU A 881 19.93 -53.31 110.66
C GLU A 881 20.84 -54.28 111.45
N THR A 882 20.66 -54.34 112.77
CA THR A 882 21.40 -55.28 113.63
C THR A 882 20.89 -56.73 113.43
N PRO A 883 21.79 -57.73 113.38
CA PRO A 883 21.39 -59.13 113.30
C PRO A 883 20.51 -59.54 114.48
N ARG A 884 19.35 -60.14 114.21
CA ARG A 884 18.32 -60.47 115.23
C ARG A 884 18.77 -61.48 116.30
N GLU A 885 19.90 -62.12 116.09
CA GLU A 885 20.52 -63.09 116.99
C GLU A 885 21.41 -62.44 118.08
N LEU A 886 21.68 -61.13 118.00
CA LEU A 886 22.52 -60.41 118.97
C LEU A 886 21.68 -59.81 120.11
N HIS A 887 22.04 -60.14 121.35
CA HIS A 887 21.37 -59.69 122.57
C HIS A 887 22.39 -59.38 123.68
N GLY A 888 22.02 -58.47 124.60
CA GLY A 888 22.86 -58.09 125.75
C GLY A 888 24.23 -57.54 125.33
N ASP A 889 25.26 -57.85 126.11
CA ASP A 889 26.63 -57.38 125.96
C ASP A 889 27.16 -57.50 124.51
N VAL A 890 26.77 -58.53 123.76
CA VAL A 890 27.20 -58.75 122.36
C VAL A 890 26.50 -57.81 121.36
N LEU A 891 25.27 -57.36 121.68
CA LEU A 891 24.59 -56.31 120.92
C LEU A 891 25.20 -54.94 121.22
N ASP A 892 25.63 -54.71 122.46
CA ASP A 892 26.30 -53.48 122.87
C ASP A 892 27.71 -53.39 122.25
N GLU A 893 28.50 -54.47 122.27
CA GLU A 893 29.77 -54.59 121.53
C GLU A 893 29.58 -54.37 120.01
N TYR A 894 28.52 -54.93 119.42
CA TYR A 894 28.22 -54.72 118.00
C TYR A 894 27.80 -53.28 117.68
N THR A 895 27.09 -52.62 118.60
CA THR A 895 26.69 -51.21 118.45
C THR A 895 27.89 -50.29 118.59
N LEU A 896 28.77 -50.53 119.57
CA LEU A 896 30.06 -49.85 119.71
C LEU A 896 30.93 -50.03 118.46
N LEU A 897 30.97 -51.24 117.88
CA LEU A 897 31.67 -51.49 116.63
C LEU A 897 31.07 -50.68 115.46
N LEU A 898 29.75 -50.52 115.38
CA LEU A 898 29.13 -49.65 114.37
C LEU A 898 29.48 -48.17 114.56
N GLU A 899 29.60 -47.70 115.81
CA GLU A 899 30.09 -46.36 116.13
C GLU A 899 31.58 -46.19 115.75
N GLU A 900 32.45 -47.15 116.10
CA GLU A 900 33.86 -47.17 115.70
C GLU A 900 34.05 -47.19 114.17
N GLN A 901 33.18 -47.89 113.43
CA GLN A 901 33.22 -47.90 111.96
C GLN A 901 32.60 -46.64 111.34
N ALA A 902 31.72 -45.93 112.05
CA ALA A 902 31.09 -44.69 111.58
C ALA A 902 31.97 -43.45 111.82
N TYR A 903 32.70 -43.39 112.94
CA TYR A 903 33.53 -42.26 113.35
C TYR A 903 34.57 -41.81 112.27
N PRO A 904 35.27 -42.71 111.54
CA PRO A 904 36.13 -42.35 110.41
C PRO A 904 35.42 -41.74 109.19
N PHE A 905 34.09 -41.65 109.18
CA PHE A 905 33.29 -40.93 108.19
C PHE A 905 32.71 -39.63 108.77
N GLU A 906 32.45 -39.56 110.08
CA GLU A 906 32.13 -38.30 110.76
C GLU A 906 33.31 -37.32 110.73
N GLU A 907 34.53 -37.79 111.03
CA GLU A 907 35.77 -37.00 110.87
C GLU A 907 35.98 -36.53 109.41
N LYS A 908 35.54 -37.32 108.41
CA LYS A 908 35.57 -36.89 107.00
C LYS A 908 34.49 -35.86 106.67
N ALA A 909 33.32 -35.92 107.32
CA ALA A 909 32.29 -34.89 107.19
C ALA A 909 32.80 -33.56 107.77
N ILE A 910 33.33 -33.59 109.00
CA ILE A 910 33.97 -32.43 109.65
C ILE A 910 35.08 -31.89 108.75
N SER A 911 36.03 -32.72 108.31
CA SER A 911 37.13 -32.31 107.44
C SER A 911 36.66 -31.67 106.12
N ALA A 912 35.63 -32.23 105.47
CA ALA A 912 35.06 -31.66 104.24
C ALA A 912 34.40 -30.30 104.49
N PHE A 913 33.64 -30.13 105.57
CA PHE A 913 33.07 -28.84 105.94
C PHE A 913 34.15 -27.82 106.35
N GLU A 914 35.18 -28.22 107.10
CA GLU A 914 36.31 -27.35 107.50
C GLU A 914 37.08 -26.85 106.27
N ALA A 915 37.40 -27.75 105.33
CA ALA A 915 38.02 -27.40 104.05
C ALA A 915 37.13 -26.45 103.21
N ASN A 916 35.81 -26.54 103.37
CA ASN A 916 34.89 -25.65 102.67
C ASN A 916 34.78 -24.25 103.31
N VAL A 917 34.75 -24.17 104.65
CA VAL A 917 34.74 -22.88 105.38
C VAL A 917 36.11 -22.19 105.34
N ALA A 918 37.21 -22.93 105.23
CA ALA A 918 38.57 -22.37 105.10
C ALA A 918 38.72 -21.37 103.93
N ARG A 919 37.88 -21.49 102.89
CA ARG A 919 37.81 -20.59 101.72
C ARG A 919 37.43 -19.14 102.04
N VAL A 920 37.03 -18.83 103.29
CA VAL A 920 36.94 -17.43 103.78
C VAL A 920 38.28 -16.70 103.57
N ARG A 921 39.41 -17.42 103.70
CA ARG A 921 40.77 -16.87 103.48
C ARG A 921 41.05 -16.51 102.02
N GLU A 922 40.26 -17.02 101.09
CA GLU A 922 40.31 -16.72 99.65
C GLU A 922 39.36 -15.56 99.27
N GLY A 923 38.71 -14.93 100.26
CA GLY A 923 37.71 -13.87 100.05
C GLY A 923 36.31 -14.38 99.67
N VAL A 924 36.10 -15.70 99.69
CA VAL A 924 34.84 -16.33 99.27
C VAL A 924 33.85 -16.42 100.43
N TRP A 925 32.58 -16.06 100.21
CA TRP A 925 31.50 -16.24 101.18
C TRP A 925 30.15 -16.47 100.49
N THR A 926 29.61 -17.69 100.61
CA THR A 926 28.46 -18.17 99.80
C THR A 926 27.32 -18.75 100.64
N ALA A 927 26.28 -19.27 99.99
CA ALA A 927 25.28 -20.11 100.66
C ALA A 927 25.86 -21.45 101.16
N GLY A 928 26.68 -22.14 100.36
CA GLY A 928 27.25 -23.45 100.72
C GLY A 928 28.21 -23.40 101.91
N MET A 929 28.99 -22.34 102.03
CA MET A 929 29.87 -22.14 103.20
C MET A 929 29.07 -21.89 104.48
N ARG A 930 27.99 -21.10 104.41
CA ARG A 930 27.09 -20.87 105.55
C ARG A 930 26.42 -22.16 106.01
N LYS A 931 25.93 -23.01 105.10
CA LYS A 931 25.44 -24.36 105.45
C LYS A 931 26.53 -25.20 106.14
N SER A 932 27.77 -25.16 105.62
CA SER A 932 28.90 -25.93 106.19
C SER A 932 29.28 -25.48 107.59
N LEU A 933 29.22 -24.16 107.87
CA LEU A 933 29.46 -23.64 109.22
C LEU A 933 28.37 -24.07 110.22
N VAL A 934 27.11 -24.14 109.79
CA VAL A 934 26.01 -24.69 110.61
C VAL A 934 26.25 -26.18 110.91
N ALA A 935 26.56 -26.98 109.90
CA ALA A 935 26.86 -28.40 110.10
C ALA A 935 28.09 -28.66 110.99
N LEU A 936 29.10 -27.77 110.96
CA LEU A 936 30.24 -27.80 111.90
C LEU A 936 29.86 -27.41 113.33
N ALA A 937 28.95 -26.46 113.51
CA ALA A 937 28.43 -26.11 114.82
C ALA A 937 27.57 -27.25 115.43
N GLU A 938 26.92 -28.05 114.59
CA GLU A 938 26.19 -29.27 114.99
C GLU A 938 27.13 -30.44 115.35
N LEU A 939 28.12 -30.76 114.49
CA LEU A 939 29.03 -31.90 114.70
C LEU A 939 30.14 -31.62 115.73
N ALA A 940 30.68 -30.40 115.76
CA ALA A 940 31.81 -30.03 116.61
C ALA A 940 31.53 -28.73 117.41
N PRO A 941 30.47 -28.70 118.25
CA PRO A 941 30.02 -27.50 118.95
C PRO A 941 31.10 -26.87 119.84
N ALA A 942 31.96 -27.67 120.47
CA ALA A 942 33.07 -27.17 121.30
C ALA A 942 34.13 -26.37 120.50
N LYS A 943 34.19 -26.56 119.18
CA LYS A 943 35.13 -25.89 118.26
C LYS A 943 34.43 -24.77 117.47
N TYR A 944 33.21 -25.00 116.98
CA TYR A 944 32.50 -24.10 116.04
C TYR A 944 31.18 -23.51 116.56
N GLY A 945 30.55 -24.08 117.59
CA GLY A 945 29.29 -23.60 118.17
C GLY A 945 29.42 -22.39 119.10
N LYS A 946 30.54 -21.68 119.07
CA LYS A 946 30.83 -20.55 119.96
C LYS A 946 30.17 -19.27 119.46
N GLN A 947 29.26 -18.69 120.25
CA GLN A 947 28.79 -17.32 120.01
C GLN A 947 29.83 -16.33 120.57
N PRO A 948 30.25 -15.32 119.81
CA PRO A 948 31.12 -14.26 120.31
C PRO A 948 30.32 -13.25 121.14
N GLU A 949 30.84 -12.88 122.32
CA GLU A 949 30.44 -11.64 122.96
C GLU A 949 31.03 -10.47 122.17
N LEU A 950 30.19 -9.50 121.78
CA LEU A 950 30.60 -8.33 121.01
C LEU A 950 30.70 -7.11 121.93
N GLU A 951 31.92 -6.74 122.30
CA GLU A 951 32.17 -5.47 122.99
C GLU A 951 31.95 -4.29 122.04
N ASN A 952 31.02 -3.40 122.40
CA ASN A 952 30.72 -2.18 121.62
C ASN A 952 31.72 -1.07 121.96
N SER A 953 32.97 -1.20 121.53
CA SER A 953 33.93 -0.09 121.52
C SER A 953 34.87 -0.16 120.32
N TYR A 954 34.73 0.79 119.39
CA TYR A 954 35.72 1.08 118.36
C TYR A 954 36.28 2.48 118.62
N ASP A 955 37.44 2.55 119.26
CA ASP A 955 38.25 3.76 119.24
C ASP A 955 38.78 3.99 117.81
N SER A 956 38.80 5.25 117.38
CA SER A 956 39.15 5.63 116.02
C SER A 956 40.66 5.64 115.77
N LEU A 957 41.08 5.00 114.69
CA LEU A 957 42.42 5.15 114.11
C LEU A 957 42.31 5.46 112.61
N ASN A 958 43.25 6.28 112.13
CA ASN A 958 43.29 6.84 110.77
C ASN A 958 43.99 5.93 109.77
#